data_AF-A0A537WH32-F1
#
_entry.id   AF-A0A537WH32-F1
#
_cell.length_a   1.000
_cell.length_b   1.000
_cell.length_c   1.000
_cell.angle_alpha   90.00
_cell.angle_beta   90.00
_cell.angle_gamma   90.00
#
_symmetry.space_group_name_H-M   'P 1'
#
loop_
_entity.id
_entity.type
_entity.pdbx_description
1 polymer ?
#
loop_
_entity_poly.entity_id
_entity_poly.type
_entity_poly.pdbx_seq_one_letter_code
_entity_poly.pdbx_strand_id
1 'polypeptide(L)'
;MDQRSAEPVRLVIWDLDETFWKGTLTEGGITFSPENRDVVIALTERGIISTICSKNDLEPVRDILKQHDVWDYFVFPSVNWEPKGPRLQALIEAIQLRAETVMLIDDNPMNRNEALFFVPGIQVADETVIPGLLSNPLFKGKDDHALTRLQQYKLLDKRKADEIAAGGSNVEFLRSSDIRVQVEHDIEGHIDRVIELINRTNQLNFTKRRLLEDRTAAEAEVRAMAADYDKQCGLIRVRDNYGDYGFCGFFTLKTSVTDRRRLLHYCFSCRILNMGVEAFVYQMLGRPALAVEGEVLSDPVTADAVDWITVVSDNETEEARPKDAPPFFLRGGCELAAVEHYARLVSANVRGEYNFVRNGLDYRINHSLLTRYAIEGLPEGAAQAVYRLGYAPEDFRSALFSDPLPGHWILNLLPDQWVALYRHKETGTLIPFVVAPQRRQPNACELTDAQRRELTDNPAALTALETLAREFSYAGHITGPIFKGNLHTILQAIPEESKIFIILNKQYYGAEDVPETQLPHAVRLNRWTREVAAEYENVRCVLITDFFESAADAQADNHFHRMVYYRLFKHVHATAFGAEPVAAHESGTTWNAAGQSLCPIDGAMTAEPVPARIKAAQYAADAREWRRAVKLWDGLRREFPQERFYWYRAADACREAGLSERAAALFAEGFERFPDHVGIAYEHIQAARRQGDWDEVLRCSERLRRTAPDDWRGWFASAEALSALGNNAEALSRHEAAVERFPDEFWPNFGLAWVTARHSCAEDTVRIWSDLVSRFPGKLPALEALDSARLAAETRAAEIASSANTR
;
A
#
# COMPACT_ATOMS: atom_id res chain seq x y z
N MET A 1 -42.73 27.12 -16.88
CA MET A 1 -41.97 25.91 -16.51
C MET A 1 -41.62 26.05 -15.04
N ASP A 2 -41.96 25.06 -14.22
CA ASP A 2 -41.78 25.09 -12.77
C ASP A 2 -40.28 25.22 -12.43
N GLN A 3 -39.86 26.27 -11.72
CA GLN A 3 -38.46 26.60 -11.45
C GLN A 3 -37.73 25.54 -10.59
N ARG A 4 -38.42 24.47 -10.15
CA ARG A 4 -37.90 23.45 -9.23
C ARG A 4 -37.32 22.19 -9.90
N SER A 5 -37.31 22.08 -11.24
CA SER A 5 -36.82 20.88 -11.95
C SER A 5 -35.65 21.11 -12.93
N ALA A 6 -35.06 22.31 -13.00
CA ALA A 6 -34.00 22.60 -13.95
C ALA A 6 -32.62 22.21 -13.40
N GLU A 7 -31.81 21.52 -14.21
CA GLU A 7 -30.43 21.15 -13.86
C GLU A 7 -29.53 22.40 -13.81
N PRO A 8 -28.47 22.41 -12.98
CA PRO A 8 -27.49 23.50 -12.95
C PRO A 8 -26.81 23.71 -14.32
N VAL A 9 -26.70 24.98 -14.73
CA VAL A 9 -26.16 25.36 -16.03
C VAL A 9 -24.63 25.29 -16.03
N ARG A 10 -24.06 24.78 -17.13
CA ARG A 10 -22.62 24.62 -17.38
C ARG A 10 -22.15 25.35 -18.63
N LEU A 11 -23.06 25.65 -19.56
CA LEU A 11 -22.81 26.38 -20.79
C LEU A 11 -23.97 27.34 -21.06
N VAL A 12 -23.64 28.59 -21.42
CA VAL A 12 -24.60 29.56 -21.96
C VAL A 12 -24.31 29.80 -23.43
N ILE A 13 -25.32 29.61 -24.27
CA ILE A 13 -25.28 29.90 -25.70
C ILE A 13 -25.96 31.25 -25.89
N TRP A 14 -25.22 32.21 -26.41
CA TRP A 14 -25.71 33.57 -26.61
C TRP A 14 -26.09 33.79 -28.08
N ASP A 15 -27.32 34.24 -28.31
CA ASP A 15 -27.58 35.07 -29.47
C ASP A 15 -27.03 36.48 -29.26
N LEU A 16 -26.78 37.19 -30.36
CA LEU A 16 -26.13 38.49 -30.34
C LEU A 16 -27.11 39.64 -30.58
N ASP A 17 -27.73 39.69 -31.76
CA ASP A 17 -28.68 40.75 -32.12
C ASP A 17 -29.91 40.71 -31.20
N GLU A 18 -30.39 41.90 -30.79
CA GLU A 18 -31.46 42.14 -29.81
C GLU A 18 -31.30 41.48 -28.41
N THR A 19 -30.30 40.61 -28.25
CA THR A 19 -30.06 39.77 -27.07
C THR A 19 -28.81 40.21 -26.30
N PHE A 20 -27.61 40.00 -26.86
CA PHE A 20 -26.34 40.38 -26.23
C PHE A 20 -26.05 41.88 -26.38
N TRP A 21 -26.46 42.46 -27.51
CA TRP A 21 -26.50 43.90 -27.73
C TRP A 21 -27.89 44.32 -28.24
N LYS A 22 -28.18 45.61 -28.21
CA LYS A 22 -29.42 46.15 -28.78
C LYS A 22 -29.22 46.58 -30.22
N GLY A 23 -30.15 46.27 -31.11
CA GLY A 23 -30.03 46.48 -32.55
C GLY A 23 -29.59 45.24 -33.31
N THR A 24 -29.73 45.32 -34.63
CA THR A 24 -29.31 44.30 -35.61
C THR A 24 -28.08 44.78 -36.37
N LEU A 25 -27.00 43.99 -36.37
CA LEU A 25 -25.72 44.40 -36.94
C LEU A 25 -25.79 44.76 -38.43
N THR A 26 -26.54 43.98 -39.23
CA THR A 26 -26.69 44.25 -40.67
C THR A 26 -27.52 45.49 -41.00
N GLU A 27 -28.33 45.98 -40.05
CA GLU A 27 -29.16 47.17 -40.22
C GLU A 27 -28.45 48.47 -39.83
N GLY A 28 -27.18 48.39 -39.39
CA GLY A 28 -26.29 49.54 -39.26
C GLY A 28 -26.39 50.32 -37.95
N GLY A 29 -26.94 49.73 -36.89
CA GLY A 29 -27.00 50.36 -35.57
C GLY A 29 -27.09 49.33 -34.46
N ILE A 30 -25.97 49.11 -33.76
CA ILE A 30 -25.93 48.33 -32.53
C ILE A 30 -25.48 49.18 -31.35
N THR A 31 -26.00 48.87 -30.16
CA THR A 31 -25.56 49.40 -28.88
C THR A 31 -25.06 48.25 -28.03
N PHE A 32 -23.74 48.15 -27.89
CA PHE A 32 -23.09 47.14 -27.05
C PHE A 32 -23.48 47.32 -25.58
N SER A 33 -23.70 46.21 -24.85
CA SER A 33 -23.97 46.22 -23.40
C SER A 33 -22.73 45.76 -22.61
N PRO A 34 -22.02 46.67 -21.91
CA PRO A 34 -20.95 46.30 -20.98
C PRO A 34 -21.41 45.36 -19.87
N GLU A 35 -22.67 45.45 -19.46
CA GLU A 35 -23.25 44.60 -18.42
C GLU A 35 -23.28 43.13 -18.85
N ASN A 36 -23.61 42.86 -20.12
CA ASN A 36 -23.62 41.51 -20.68
C ASN A 36 -22.21 40.92 -20.78
N ARG A 37 -21.19 41.75 -21.11
CA ARG A 37 -19.78 41.34 -20.99
C ARG A 37 -19.46 40.91 -19.56
N ASP A 38 -19.82 41.73 -18.58
CA ASP A 38 -19.50 41.46 -17.17
C ASP A 38 -20.18 40.18 -16.66
N VAL A 39 -21.39 39.89 -17.15
CA VAL A 39 -22.06 38.60 -16.90
C VAL A 39 -21.27 37.44 -17.49
N VAL A 40 -20.80 37.52 -18.74
CA VAL A 40 -19.97 36.45 -19.35
C VAL A 40 -18.69 36.20 -18.55
N ILE A 41 -18.00 37.26 -18.14
CA ILE A 41 -16.79 37.15 -17.32
C ILE A 41 -17.10 36.48 -15.97
N ALA A 42 -18.12 36.98 -15.26
CA ALA A 42 -18.51 36.44 -13.96
C ALA A 42 -19.02 34.98 -14.03
N LEU A 43 -19.70 34.59 -15.10
CA LEU A 43 -20.07 33.19 -15.34
C LEU A 43 -18.83 32.33 -15.55
N THR A 44 -17.84 32.83 -16.28
CA THR A 44 -16.58 32.12 -16.52
C THR A 44 -15.80 31.91 -15.22
N GLU A 45 -15.74 32.92 -14.35
CA GLU A 45 -15.16 32.82 -13.00
C GLU A 45 -15.91 31.83 -12.09
N ARG A 46 -17.15 31.46 -12.45
CA ARG A 46 -17.94 30.40 -11.80
C ARG A 46 -17.82 29.04 -12.51
N GLY A 47 -16.89 28.90 -13.45
CA GLY A 47 -16.70 27.68 -14.24
C GLY A 47 -17.92 27.34 -15.11
N ILE A 48 -18.69 28.35 -15.53
CA ILE A 48 -19.78 28.24 -16.51
C ILE A 48 -19.29 28.90 -17.80
N ILE A 49 -19.24 28.13 -18.88
CA ILE A 49 -18.61 28.57 -20.13
C ILE A 49 -19.65 29.27 -21.01
N SER A 50 -19.20 30.17 -21.88
CA SER A 50 -20.06 30.84 -22.86
C SER A 50 -19.67 30.47 -24.30
N THR A 51 -20.65 30.38 -25.18
CA THR A 51 -20.48 30.22 -26.63
C THR A 51 -21.49 31.09 -27.37
N ILE A 52 -21.34 31.23 -28.68
CA ILE A 52 -22.19 32.06 -29.54
C ILE A 52 -22.92 31.17 -30.53
N CYS A 53 -24.23 31.39 -30.68
CA CYS A 53 -24.99 30.86 -31.81
C CYS A 53 -25.87 31.98 -32.38
N SER A 54 -25.35 32.68 -33.38
CA SER A 54 -26.03 33.84 -33.98
C SER A 54 -26.03 33.79 -35.51
N LYS A 55 -26.98 34.49 -36.11
CA LYS A 55 -27.12 34.66 -37.57
C LYS A 55 -26.48 35.97 -37.99
N ASN A 56 -25.18 35.93 -38.24
CA ASN A 56 -24.35 37.10 -38.51
C ASN A 56 -23.13 36.71 -39.35
N ASP A 57 -22.36 37.72 -39.77
CA ASP A 57 -21.04 37.53 -40.36
C ASP A 57 -19.95 37.48 -39.26
N LEU A 58 -19.08 36.47 -39.31
CA LEU A 58 -18.13 36.18 -38.24
C LEU A 58 -17.13 37.31 -37.97
N GLU A 59 -16.50 37.87 -39.01
CA GLU A 59 -15.43 38.87 -38.83
C GLU A 59 -15.94 40.16 -38.15
N PRO A 60 -17.05 40.79 -38.60
CA PRO A 60 -17.61 41.96 -37.90
C PRO A 60 -17.96 41.69 -36.44
N VAL A 61 -18.59 40.54 -36.15
CA VAL A 61 -18.90 40.12 -34.78
C VAL A 61 -17.64 39.98 -33.95
N ARG A 62 -16.62 39.32 -34.51
CA ARG A 62 -15.33 39.11 -33.83
C ARG A 62 -14.66 40.44 -33.49
N ASP A 63 -14.67 41.40 -34.42
CA ASP A 63 -14.03 42.70 -34.21
C ASP A 63 -14.72 43.49 -33.10
N ILE A 64 -16.06 43.49 -33.04
CA ILE A 64 -16.83 44.14 -31.97
C ILE A 64 -16.51 43.49 -30.62
N LEU A 65 -16.59 42.15 -30.52
CA LEU A 65 -16.35 41.44 -29.26
C LEU A 65 -14.89 41.55 -28.80
N LYS A 66 -13.92 41.68 -29.72
CA LYS A 66 -12.52 41.97 -29.39
C LYS A 66 -12.32 43.40 -28.91
N GLN A 67 -12.98 44.39 -29.53
CA GLN A 67 -12.93 45.78 -29.10
C GLN A 67 -13.41 45.96 -27.64
N HIS A 68 -14.28 45.07 -27.17
CA HIS A 68 -14.83 45.08 -25.81
C HIS A 68 -14.24 44.00 -24.88
N ASP A 69 -13.12 43.39 -25.25
CA ASP A 69 -12.36 42.41 -24.44
C ASP A 69 -13.17 41.18 -23.98
N VAL A 70 -14.19 40.76 -24.74
CA VAL A 70 -15.06 39.63 -24.38
C VAL A 70 -14.91 38.42 -25.31
N TRP A 71 -14.36 38.61 -26.52
CA TRP A 71 -14.19 37.53 -27.51
C TRP A 71 -13.51 36.30 -26.91
N ASP A 72 -12.45 36.51 -26.11
CA ASP A 72 -11.66 35.43 -25.54
C ASP A 72 -12.36 34.63 -24.44
N TYR A 73 -13.56 35.01 -24.01
CA TYR A 73 -14.38 34.23 -23.08
C TYR A 73 -15.34 33.27 -23.80
N PHE A 74 -15.47 33.39 -25.13
CA PHE A 74 -16.28 32.50 -25.93
C PHE A 74 -15.44 31.35 -26.50
N VAL A 75 -16.04 30.16 -26.51
CA VAL A 75 -15.51 28.94 -27.16
C VAL A 75 -16.47 28.47 -28.22
N PHE A 76 -15.98 27.83 -29.28
CA PHE A 76 -16.79 27.30 -30.39
C PHE A 76 -17.79 28.32 -30.99
N PRO A 77 -17.40 29.56 -31.31
CA PRO A 77 -18.35 30.56 -31.80
C PRO A 77 -18.98 30.11 -33.13
N SER A 78 -20.31 29.95 -33.14
CA SER A 78 -21.11 29.62 -34.33
C SER A 78 -21.82 30.86 -34.86
N VAL A 79 -21.17 31.55 -35.80
CA VAL A 79 -21.66 32.81 -36.39
C VAL A 79 -21.76 32.64 -37.91
N ASN A 80 -22.96 32.32 -38.38
CA ASN A 80 -23.27 32.19 -39.81
C ASN A 80 -24.79 32.23 -40.06
N TRP A 81 -25.20 32.30 -41.32
CA TRP A 81 -26.59 32.45 -41.73
C TRP A 81 -27.42 31.14 -41.77
N GLU A 82 -26.84 30.00 -41.41
CA GLU A 82 -27.55 28.72 -41.42
C GLU A 82 -28.58 28.63 -40.27
N PRO A 83 -29.59 27.74 -40.38
CA PRO A 83 -30.55 27.50 -39.29
C PRO A 83 -29.87 27.19 -37.95
N LYS A 84 -30.43 27.67 -36.83
CA LYS A 84 -29.77 27.52 -35.53
C LYS A 84 -29.90 26.11 -34.98
N GLY A 85 -31.00 25.40 -35.25
CA GLY A 85 -31.29 24.09 -34.70
C GLY A 85 -30.19 23.04 -34.95
N PRO A 86 -29.87 22.72 -36.22
CA PRO A 86 -28.79 21.78 -36.55
C PRO A 86 -27.43 22.23 -36.02
N ARG A 87 -27.16 23.55 -36.03
CA ARG A 87 -25.91 24.10 -35.49
C ARG A 87 -25.80 23.92 -33.99
N LEU A 88 -26.88 24.10 -33.24
CA LEU A 88 -26.92 23.86 -31.79
C LEU A 88 -26.69 22.38 -31.47
N GLN A 89 -27.26 21.47 -32.25
CA GLN A 89 -27.02 20.04 -32.10
C GLN A 89 -25.53 19.69 -32.30
N ALA A 90 -24.94 20.14 -33.40
CA ALA A 90 -23.52 19.93 -33.69
C ALA A 90 -22.60 20.59 -32.65
N LEU A 91 -22.97 21.80 -32.19
CA LEU A 91 -22.23 22.55 -31.17
C LEU A 91 -22.19 21.80 -29.83
N ILE A 92 -23.33 21.28 -29.38
CA ILE A 92 -23.42 20.55 -28.10
C ILE A 92 -22.69 19.22 -28.18
N GLU A 93 -22.74 18.53 -29.33
CA GLU A 93 -21.97 17.32 -29.59
C GLU A 93 -20.46 17.60 -29.54
N ALA A 94 -19.98 18.68 -30.18
CA ALA A 94 -18.59 19.09 -30.16
C ALA A 94 -18.09 19.48 -28.76
N ILE A 95 -18.94 20.16 -27.98
CA ILE A 95 -18.64 20.60 -26.60
C ILE A 95 -18.74 19.43 -25.60
N GLN A 96 -19.39 18.31 -25.97
CA GLN A 96 -19.52 17.10 -25.14
C GLN A 96 -20.20 17.35 -23.79
N LEU A 97 -21.28 18.16 -23.80
CA LEU A 97 -22.12 18.41 -22.63
C LEU A 97 -23.52 17.81 -22.79
N ARG A 98 -24.16 17.49 -21.66
CA ARG A 98 -25.56 17.08 -21.63
C ARG A 98 -26.47 18.28 -21.89
N ALA A 99 -27.46 18.11 -22.75
CA ALA A 99 -28.39 19.16 -23.15
C ALA A 99 -29.05 19.88 -21.97
N GLU A 100 -29.44 19.14 -20.93
CA GLU A 100 -30.11 19.68 -19.74
C GLU A 100 -29.23 20.65 -18.94
N THR A 101 -27.91 20.64 -19.16
CA THR A 101 -26.97 21.56 -18.50
C THR A 101 -26.61 22.78 -19.36
N VAL A 102 -27.27 22.96 -20.50
CA VAL A 102 -27.02 24.02 -21.47
C VAL A 102 -28.23 24.96 -21.53
N MET A 103 -27.98 26.27 -21.52
CA MET A 103 -29.03 27.28 -21.74
C MET A 103 -28.76 28.11 -22.99
N LEU A 104 -29.75 28.20 -23.88
CA LEU A 104 -29.78 29.18 -24.97
C LEU A 104 -30.52 30.45 -24.51
N ILE A 105 -29.91 31.61 -24.75
CA ILE A 105 -30.52 32.93 -24.57
C ILE A 105 -30.67 33.57 -25.96
N ASP A 106 -31.91 33.80 -26.37
CA ASP A 106 -32.26 34.31 -27.70
C ASP A 106 -33.61 35.03 -27.60
N ASP A 107 -33.73 36.26 -28.09
CA ASP A 107 -34.96 37.07 -28.04
C ASP A 107 -36.07 36.48 -28.93
N ASN A 108 -35.69 35.76 -30.00
CA ASN A 108 -36.63 35.25 -30.98
C ASN A 108 -37.27 33.91 -30.55
N PRO A 109 -38.59 33.86 -30.33
CA PRO A 109 -39.28 32.64 -29.89
C PRO A 109 -39.17 31.48 -30.91
N MET A 110 -38.99 31.77 -32.19
CA MET A 110 -38.82 30.72 -33.21
C MET A 110 -37.48 29.99 -33.03
N ASN A 111 -36.39 30.72 -32.79
CA ASN A 111 -35.08 30.13 -32.54
C ASN A 111 -35.10 29.27 -31.26
N ARG A 112 -35.78 29.74 -30.19
CA ARG A 112 -35.94 28.96 -28.95
C ARG A 112 -36.72 27.67 -29.17
N ASN A 113 -37.79 27.70 -29.95
CA ASN A 113 -38.56 26.50 -30.28
C ASN A 113 -37.77 25.53 -31.18
N GLU A 114 -36.98 26.06 -32.12
CA GLU A 114 -36.08 25.27 -32.96
C GLU A 114 -35.03 24.54 -32.11
N ALA A 115 -34.44 25.22 -31.12
CA ALA A 115 -33.50 24.63 -30.18
C ALA A 115 -34.08 23.45 -29.41
N LEU A 116 -35.30 23.61 -28.87
CA LEU A 116 -36.01 22.53 -28.15
C LEU A 116 -36.32 21.32 -29.05
N PHE A 117 -36.56 21.54 -30.34
CA PHE A 117 -36.84 20.48 -31.30
C PHE A 117 -35.58 19.66 -31.65
N PHE A 118 -34.47 20.33 -31.99
CA PHE A 118 -33.22 19.67 -32.39
C PHE A 118 -32.40 19.15 -31.21
N VAL A 119 -32.55 19.76 -30.04
CA VAL A 119 -31.82 19.40 -28.82
C VAL A 119 -32.81 19.21 -27.67
N PRO A 120 -33.51 18.06 -27.61
CA PRO A 120 -34.43 17.77 -26.52
C PRO A 120 -33.73 17.88 -25.16
N GLY A 121 -34.35 18.60 -24.23
CA GLY A 121 -33.83 18.82 -22.88
C GLY A 121 -33.00 20.10 -22.70
N ILE A 122 -32.63 20.81 -23.77
CA ILE A 122 -31.96 22.11 -23.65
C ILE A 122 -32.84 23.13 -22.90
N GLN A 123 -32.22 23.95 -22.06
CA GLN A 123 -32.91 25.07 -21.42
C GLN A 123 -32.94 26.27 -22.39
N VAL A 124 -34.05 27.00 -22.44
CA VAL A 124 -34.18 28.21 -23.28
C VAL A 124 -34.74 29.37 -22.48
N ALA A 125 -34.23 30.57 -22.72
CA ALA A 125 -34.71 31.82 -22.13
C ALA A 125 -34.63 32.95 -23.16
N ASP A 126 -35.44 33.99 -22.97
CA ASP A 126 -35.30 35.26 -23.69
C ASP A 126 -34.32 36.20 -22.98
N GLU A 127 -34.02 37.34 -23.59
CA GLU A 127 -33.01 38.30 -23.13
C GLU A 127 -33.36 38.93 -21.76
N THR A 128 -34.61 38.85 -21.32
CA THR A 128 -35.04 39.44 -20.03
C THR A 128 -34.45 38.72 -18.81
N VAL A 129 -33.91 37.50 -19.00
CA VAL A 129 -33.24 36.74 -17.94
C VAL A 129 -31.87 37.32 -17.56
N ILE A 130 -31.21 38.04 -18.48
CA ILE A 130 -29.80 38.39 -18.38
C ILE A 130 -29.47 39.19 -17.09
N PRO A 131 -30.24 40.22 -16.70
CA PRO A 131 -29.98 40.98 -15.47
C PRO A 131 -30.06 40.13 -14.18
N GLY A 132 -30.76 38.99 -14.21
CA GLY A 132 -30.94 38.09 -13.07
C GLY A 132 -30.05 36.83 -13.11
N LEU A 133 -29.21 36.64 -14.14
CA LEU A 133 -28.42 35.41 -14.29
C LEU A 133 -27.50 35.16 -13.10
N LEU A 134 -26.77 36.17 -12.65
CA LEU A 134 -25.76 36.01 -11.59
C LEU A 134 -26.36 35.75 -10.20
N SER A 135 -27.63 36.08 -9.98
CA SER A 135 -28.36 35.80 -8.74
C SER A 135 -29.20 34.51 -8.82
N ASN A 136 -29.33 33.91 -10.00
CA ASN A 136 -30.09 32.69 -10.21
C ASN A 136 -29.31 31.46 -9.69
N PRO A 137 -29.91 30.61 -8.82
CA PRO A 137 -29.27 29.40 -8.28
C PRO A 137 -28.72 28.44 -9.34
N LEU A 138 -29.32 28.38 -10.53
CA LEU A 138 -28.84 27.53 -11.64
C LEU A 138 -27.45 27.94 -12.14
N PHE A 139 -27.05 29.18 -11.91
CA PHE A 139 -25.78 29.79 -12.36
C PHE A 139 -24.79 30.02 -11.21
N LYS A 140 -24.99 29.32 -10.08
CA LYS A 140 -24.08 29.41 -8.93
C LYS A 140 -22.66 28.95 -9.27
N GLY A 141 -22.54 27.87 -10.05
CA GLY A 141 -21.25 27.31 -10.48
C GLY A 141 -20.30 26.93 -9.32
N LYS A 142 -19.01 26.82 -9.63
CA LYS A 142 -17.91 26.65 -8.66
C LYS A 142 -16.88 27.75 -8.92
N ASP A 143 -16.16 28.17 -7.88
CA ASP A 143 -15.04 29.10 -8.07
C ASP A 143 -14.01 28.55 -9.07
N ASP A 144 -13.75 29.34 -10.12
CA ASP A 144 -12.76 29.11 -11.17
C ASP A 144 -12.15 30.46 -11.62
N HIS A 145 -11.78 31.33 -10.68
CA HIS A 145 -11.08 32.59 -10.99
C HIS A 145 -9.76 32.40 -11.77
N ALA A 146 -9.17 31.20 -11.74
CA ALA A 146 -8.02 30.83 -12.56
C ALA A 146 -8.39 30.48 -14.02
N LEU A 147 -9.69 30.52 -14.37
CA LEU A 147 -10.24 30.25 -15.70
C LEU A 147 -9.82 28.89 -16.28
N THR A 148 -9.61 27.90 -15.40
CA THR A 148 -9.08 26.59 -15.78
C THR A 148 -10.04 25.86 -16.72
N ARG A 149 -11.35 26.03 -16.52
CA ARG A 149 -12.35 25.41 -17.36
C ARG A 149 -12.43 26.10 -18.72
N LEU A 150 -12.33 27.42 -18.79
CA LEU A 150 -12.27 28.13 -20.08
C LEU A 150 -11.08 27.64 -20.91
N GLN A 151 -9.90 27.54 -20.28
CA GLN A 151 -8.70 27.02 -20.94
C GLN A 151 -8.93 25.60 -21.49
N GLN A 152 -9.57 24.71 -20.73
CA GLN A 152 -9.90 23.35 -21.19
C GLN A 152 -10.81 23.34 -22.43
N TYR A 153 -11.86 24.17 -22.46
CA TYR A 153 -12.73 24.23 -23.63
C TYR A 153 -12.07 24.92 -24.82
N LYS A 154 -11.15 25.88 -24.62
CA LYS A 154 -10.33 26.43 -25.71
C LYS A 154 -9.39 25.38 -26.32
N LEU A 155 -8.83 24.48 -25.51
CA LEU A 155 -8.05 23.36 -26.02
C LEU A 155 -8.92 22.43 -26.88
N LEU A 156 -10.12 22.12 -26.41
CA LEU A 156 -11.08 21.29 -27.15
C LEU A 156 -11.50 21.95 -28.47
N ASP A 157 -11.78 23.26 -28.45
CA ASP A 157 -12.16 24.06 -29.62
C ASP A 157 -11.05 24.04 -30.68
N LYS A 158 -9.82 24.37 -30.28
CA LYS A 158 -8.66 24.34 -31.17
C LYS A 158 -8.44 22.94 -31.76
N ARG A 159 -8.51 21.90 -30.93
CA ARG A 159 -8.35 20.52 -31.39
C ARG A 159 -9.43 20.11 -32.39
N LYS A 160 -10.70 20.49 -32.16
CA LYS A 160 -11.80 20.18 -33.07
C LYS A 160 -11.66 20.92 -34.41
N ALA A 161 -11.21 22.18 -34.38
CA ALA A 161 -10.92 22.94 -35.58
C ALA A 161 -9.79 22.27 -36.41
N ASP A 162 -8.70 21.84 -35.77
CA ASP A 162 -7.59 21.18 -36.43
C ASP A 162 -7.97 19.76 -36.93
N GLU A 163 -8.82 19.03 -36.21
CA GLU A 163 -9.38 17.74 -36.64
C GLU A 163 -10.20 17.89 -37.93
N ILE A 164 -11.08 18.90 -38.00
CA ILE A 164 -11.88 19.21 -39.19
C ILE A 164 -10.97 19.65 -40.35
N ALA A 165 -9.97 20.49 -40.08
CA ALA A 165 -9.04 20.98 -41.10
C ALA A 165 -8.14 19.87 -41.68
N ALA A 166 -7.78 18.87 -40.86
CA ALA A 166 -6.94 17.76 -41.29
C ALA A 166 -7.64 16.86 -42.34
N GLY A 167 -8.97 16.73 -42.30
CA GLY A 167 -9.77 16.04 -43.33
C GLY A 167 -9.40 14.57 -43.61
N GLY A 168 -8.54 13.97 -42.78
CA GLY A 168 -7.97 12.62 -42.91
C GLY A 168 -8.59 11.59 -41.97
N SER A 169 -7.96 10.43 -41.83
CA SER A 169 -8.43 9.42 -40.86
C SER A 169 -8.29 9.94 -39.44
N ASN A 170 -9.34 9.77 -38.61
CA ASN A 170 -9.31 10.16 -37.19
C ASN A 170 -8.08 9.56 -36.45
N VAL A 171 -7.64 8.36 -36.83
CA VAL A 171 -6.45 7.70 -36.26
C VAL A 171 -5.15 8.43 -36.63
N GLU A 172 -5.04 8.94 -37.86
CA GLU A 172 -3.87 9.70 -38.30
C GLU A 172 -3.76 11.03 -37.55
N PHE A 173 -4.90 11.70 -37.33
CA PHE A 173 -4.98 12.89 -36.50
C PHE A 173 -4.54 12.59 -35.05
N LEU A 174 -5.05 11.52 -34.45
CA LEU A 174 -4.66 11.11 -33.09
C LEU A 174 -3.16 10.80 -32.98
N ARG A 175 -2.55 10.12 -33.97
CA ARG A 175 -1.09 9.90 -34.05
C ARG A 175 -0.31 11.21 -34.11
N SER A 176 -0.80 12.20 -34.85
CA SER A 176 -0.15 13.51 -34.95
C SER A 176 -0.32 14.40 -33.71
N SER A 177 -1.26 14.05 -32.82
CA SER A 177 -1.58 14.86 -31.63
C SER A 177 -0.59 14.67 -30.47
N ASP A 178 0.29 13.67 -30.53
CA ASP A 178 1.28 13.34 -29.49
C ASP A 178 0.66 13.21 -28.08
N ILE A 179 -0.32 12.31 -27.96
CA ILE A 179 -1.04 12.09 -26.72
C ILE A 179 -0.14 11.36 -25.72
N ARG A 180 0.02 11.95 -24.54
CA ARG A 180 0.87 11.47 -23.45
C ARG A 180 0.03 11.19 -22.21
N VAL A 181 0.24 10.03 -21.60
CA VAL A 181 -0.42 9.59 -20.37
C VAL A 181 0.60 9.43 -19.26
N GLN A 182 0.34 10.03 -18.10
CA GLN A 182 1.11 9.82 -16.87
C GLN A 182 0.24 9.09 -15.85
N VAL A 183 0.79 8.10 -15.17
CA VAL A 183 0.11 7.36 -14.10
C VAL A 183 0.68 7.82 -12.76
N GLU A 184 -0.10 8.59 -12.03
CA GLU A 184 0.21 8.98 -10.65
C GLU A 184 -0.28 7.91 -9.70
N HIS A 185 0.63 7.36 -8.91
CA HIS A 185 0.31 6.37 -7.90
C HIS A 185 0.16 6.97 -6.52
N ASP A 186 0.66 8.16 -6.24
CA ASP A 186 0.38 8.89 -5.00
C ASP A 186 -1.06 9.42 -4.98
N ILE A 187 -1.97 8.58 -4.49
CA ILE A 187 -3.40 8.90 -4.36
C ILE A 187 -3.63 9.86 -3.19
N GLU A 188 -2.77 9.82 -2.18
CA GLU A 188 -2.92 10.54 -0.93
C GLU A 188 -2.94 12.06 -1.14
N GLY A 189 -2.03 12.57 -2.00
CA GLY A 189 -1.99 13.98 -2.40
C GLY A 189 -3.15 14.42 -3.29
N HIS A 190 -3.99 13.49 -3.78
CA HIS A 190 -5.01 13.75 -4.81
C HIS A 190 -6.40 13.18 -4.50
N ILE A 191 -6.69 12.91 -3.22
CA ILE A 191 -7.97 12.30 -2.79
C ILE A 191 -9.18 13.10 -3.30
N ASP A 192 -9.15 14.43 -3.23
CA ASP A 192 -10.21 15.32 -3.73
C ASP A 192 -10.57 15.01 -5.19
N ARG A 193 -9.52 14.86 -6.02
CA ARG A 193 -9.67 14.62 -7.45
C ARG A 193 -10.18 13.21 -7.74
N VAL A 194 -9.73 12.22 -6.97
CA VAL A 194 -10.19 10.83 -7.06
C VAL A 194 -11.68 10.75 -6.76
N ILE A 195 -12.11 11.34 -5.64
CA ILE A 195 -13.53 11.40 -5.26
C ILE A 195 -14.35 12.12 -6.34
N GLU A 196 -13.82 13.23 -6.86
CA GLU A 196 -14.49 13.96 -7.93
C GLU A 196 -14.70 13.09 -9.19
N LEU A 197 -13.65 12.41 -9.67
CA LEU A 197 -13.72 11.55 -10.84
C LEU A 197 -14.69 10.38 -10.62
N ILE A 198 -14.62 9.71 -9.47
CA ILE A 198 -15.49 8.58 -9.14
C ILE A 198 -16.95 9.00 -9.05
N ASN A 199 -17.27 10.18 -8.50
CA ASN A 199 -18.65 10.58 -8.25
C ASN A 199 -19.29 11.42 -9.36
N ARG A 200 -18.51 12.23 -10.10
CA ARG A 200 -19.07 13.13 -11.13
C ARG A 200 -19.10 12.53 -12.53
N THR A 201 -18.29 11.51 -12.79
CA THR A 201 -18.23 10.88 -14.11
C THR A 201 -19.37 9.88 -14.27
N ASN A 202 -20.31 10.09 -15.19
CA ASN A 202 -21.38 9.11 -15.41
C ASN A 202 -21.08 8.14 -16.55
N GLN A 203 -21.08 8.61 -17.79
CA GLN A 203 -21.03 7.75 -18.97
C GLN A 203 -19.64 7.17 -19.29
N LEU A 204 -18.59 7.62 -18.60
CA LEU A 204 -17.24 7.07 -18.66
C LEU A 204 -16.78 6.51 -17.30
N ASN A 205 -17.73 6.21 -16.41
CA ASN A 205 -17.47 5.37 -15.24
C ASN A 205 -17.98 3.97 -15.57
N PHE A 206 -17.05 3.06 -15.82
CA PHE A 206 -17.35 1.72 -16.34
C PHE A 206 -17.88 0.78 -15.26
N THR A 207 -17.48 0.98 -14.01
CA THR A 207 -17.95 0.14 -12.89
C THR A 207 -19.14 0.74 -12.17
N LYS A 208 -19.48 2.02 -12.41
CA LYS A 208 -20.58 2.79 -11.78
C LYS A 208 -20.57 2.84 -10.25
N ARG A 209 -19.54 2.30 -9.60
CA ARG A 209 -19.38 2.33 -8.14
C ARG A 209 -19.08 3.75 -7.67
N ARG A 210 -20.03 4.34 -6.94
CA ARG A 210 -19.92 5.66 -6.32
C ARG A 210 -19.42 5.51 -4.89
N LEU A 211 -18.68 6.52 -4.44
CA LEU A 211 -18.35 6.67 -3.03
C LEU A 211 -19.54 7.29 -2.29
N LEU A 212 -19.53 7.16 -0.96
CA LEU A 212 -20.51 7.80 -0.09
C LEU A 212 -20.54 9.33 -0.27
N GLU A 213 -21.70 9.94 -0.05
CA GLU A 213 -21.87 11.40 -0.14
C GLU A 213 -21.14 12.13 1.00
N ASP A 214 -21.01 11.48 2.17
CA ASP A 214 -20.24 12.02 3.28
C ASP A 214 -18.75 12.11 2.91
N ARG A 215 -18.22 13.33 3.02
CA ARG A 215 -16.87 13.65 2.58
C ARG A 215 -15.81 12.85 3.34
N THR A 216 -15.94 12.77 4.66
CA THR A 216 -14.99 12.07 5.53
C THR A 216 -14.99 10.57 5.26
N ALA A 217 -16.16 9.98 5.09
CA ALA A 217 -16.30 8.57 4.75
C ALA A 217 -15.73 8.24 3.36
N ALA A 218 -15.97 9.10 2.36
CA ALA A 218 -15.40 8.94 1.01
C ALA A 218 -13.87 9.00 1.03
N GLU A 219 -13.28 9.93 1.80
CA GLU A 219 -11.83 10.01 1.98
C GLU A 219 -11.27 8.74 2.64
N ALA A 220 -11.92 8.26 3.71
CA ALA A 220 -11.52 7.03 4.39
C ALA A 220 -11.56 5.80 3.46
N GLU A 221 -12.58 5.70 2.61
CA GLU A 221 -12.71 4.61 1.64
C GLU A 221 -11.60 4.65 0.57
N VAL A 222 -11.29 5.84 0.03
CA VAL A 222 -10.18 6.01 -0.94
C VAL A 222 -8.84 5.66 -0.30
N ARG A 223 -8.60 6.10 0.95
CA ARG A 223 -7.38 5.78 1.71
C ARG A 223 -7.23 4.28 1.94
N ALA A 224 -8.29 3.62 2.42
CA ALA A 224 -8.29 2.18 2.63
C ALA A 224 -7.99 1.42 1.33
N MET A 225 -8.61 1.84 0.23
CA MET A 225 -8.39 1.25 -1.09
C MET A 225 -6.95 1.44 -1.59
N ALA A 226 -6.34 2.60 -1.34
CA ALA A 226 -4.97 2.90 -1.73
C ALA A 226 -3.91 2.24 -0.81
N ALA A 227 -4.30 1.85 0.40
CA ALA A 227 -3.42 1.22 1.39
C ALA A 227 -3.29 -0.29 1.22
N ASP A 228 -4.31 -0.97 0.67
CA ASP A 228 -4.32 -2.41 0.50
C ASP A 228 -3.25 -2.90 -0.49
N TYR A 229 -2.42 -3.86 -0.07
CA TYR A 229 -1.31 -4.38 -0.88
C TYR A 229 -1.77 -5.17 -2.13
N ASP A 230 -2.98 -5.74 -2.09
CA ASP A 230 -3.58 -6.51 -3.20
C ASP A 230 -4.32 -5.60 -4.18
N LYS A 231 -4.33 -4.28 -3.94
CA LYS A 231 -4.94 -3.27 -4.79
C LYS A 231 -3.89 -2.29 -5.30
N GLN A 232 -4.05 -1.93 -6.56
CA GLN A 232 -3.28 -0.88 -7.19
C GLN A 232 -4.22 0.23 -7.63
N CYS A 233 -4.03 1.41 -7.06
CA CYS A 233 -4.70 2.62 -7.51
C CYS A 233 -3.78 3.45 -8.41
N GLY A 234 -4.34 4.05 -9.45
CA GLY A 234 -3.63 4.98 -10.33
C GLY A 234 -4.55 6.09 -10.83
N LEU A 235 -4.03 7.31 -10.80
CA LEU A 235 -4.66 8.52 -11.34
C LEU A 235 -4.00 8.86 -12.67
N ILE A 236 -4.79 9.06 -13.72
CA ILE A 236 -4.32 9.20 -15.09
C ILE A 236 -4.31 10.68 -15.47
N ARG A 237 -3.13 11.27 -15.67
CA ARG A 237 -2.98 12.62 -16.25
C ARG A 237 -2.75 12.50 -17.75
N VAL A 238 -3.35 13.40 -18.52
CA VAL A 238 -3.29 13.37 -19.98
C VAL A 238 -2.80 14.72 -20.51
N ARG A 239 -1.86 14.68 -21.45
CA ARG A 239 -1.35 15.83 -22.20
C ARG A 239 -1.33 15.51 -23.69
N ASP A 240 -1.34 16.52 -24.53
CA ASP A 240 -1.08 16.41 -25.96
C ASP A 240 -0.44 17.71 -26.51
N ASN A 241 -0.30 17.82 -27.83
CA ASN A 241 0.24 19.03 -28.48
C ASN A 241 -0.60 20.30 -28.27
N TYR A 242 -1.84 20.17 -27.79
CA TYR A 242 -2.73 21.30 -27.51
C TYR A 242 -2.55 21.76 -26.06
N GLY A 243 -2.43 20.85 -25.11
CA GLY A 243 -2.11 21.21 -23.73
C GLY A 243 -2.29 20.09 -22.70
N ASP A 244 -2.40 20.50 -21.44
CA ASP A 244 -2.55 19.60 -20.29
C ASP A 244 -4.02 19.52 -19.84
N TYR A 245 -4.60 18.33 -19.89
CA TYR A 245 -5.98 18.08 -19.48
C TYR A 245 -6.13 17.83 -17.97
N GLY A 246 -5.01 17.71 -17.25
CA GLY A 246 -4.92 17.34 -15.86
C GLY A 246 -5.27 15.87 -15.63
N PHE A 247 -5.54 15.52 -14.38
CA PHE A 247 -5.95 14.17 -13.99
C PHE A 247 -7.35 13.85 -14.52
N CYS A 248 -7.41 13.05 -15.58
CA CYS A 248 -8.62 12.72 -16.32
C CYS A 248 -9.08 11.27 -16.14
N GLY A 249 -8.39 10.43 -15.39
CA GLY A 249 -8.86 9.06 -15.13
C GLY A 249 -8.43 8.53 -13.79
N PHE A 250 -9.13 7.50 -13.31
CA PHE A 250 -8.79 6.78 -12.10
C PHE A 250 -9.10 5.29 -12.28
N PHE A 251 -8.21 4.44 -11.78
CA PHE A 251 -8.45 3.02 -11.70
C PHE A 251 -8.04 2.43 -10.35
N THR A 252 -8.72 1.35 -9.99
CA THR A 252 -8.30 0.44 -8.91
C THR A 252 -8.28 -0.97 -9.45
N LEU A 253 -7.08 -1.53 -9.58
CA LEU A 253 -6.84 -2.89 -10.03
C LEU A 253 -6.63 -3.79 -8.82
N LYS A 254 -7.48 -4.80 -8.64
CA LYS A 254 -7.30 -5.85 -7.65
C LYS A 254 -6.54 -7.03 -8.25
N THR A 255 -5.47 -7.44 -7.60
CA THR A 255 -4.67 -8.62 -7.95
C THR A 255 -4.82 -9.65 -6.84
N SER A 256 -5.49 -10.76 -7.13
CA SER A 256 -5.65 -11.86 -6.18
C SER A 256 -4.95 -13.12 -6.70
N VAL A 257 -4.61 -13.99 -5.75
CA VAL A 257 -3.93 -15.27 -5.97
C VAL A 257 -4.88 -16.32 -6.59
N THR A 258 -6.18 -16.20 -6.29
CA THR A 258 -7.22 -17.16 -6.67
C THR A 258 -8.12 -16.66 -7.80
N ASP A 259 -7.99 -15.39 -8.18
CA ASP A 259 -8.87 -14.72 -9.13
C ASP A 259 -8.05 -14.00 -10.20
N ARG A 260 -8.58 -13.90 -11.43
CA ARG A 260 -7.90 -13.10 -12.47
C ARG A 260 -7.87 -11.63 -12.04
N ARG A 261 -6.79 -10.90 -12.39
CA ARG A 261 -6.68 -9.45 -12.18
C ARG A 261 -7.99 -8.77 -12.61
N ARG A 262 -8.59 -7.92 -11.76
CA ARG A 262 -9.88 -7.26 -12.05
C ARG A 262 -9.92 -5.81 -11.63
N LEU A 263 -10.66 -4.99 -12.37
CA LEU A 263 -10.87 -3.58 -12.06
C LEU A 263 -12.06 -3.41 -11.10
N LEU A 264 -11.83 -2.75 -9.97
CA LEU A 264 -12.85 -2.36 -9.00
C LEU A 264 -13.41 -0.95 -9.30
N HIS A 265 -12.51 -0.04 -9.67
CA HIS A 265 -12.85 1.27 -10.21
C HIS A 265 -12.17 1.44 -11.55
N TYR A 266 -12.90 1.98 -12.52
CA TYR A 266 -12.36 2.37 -13.82
C TYR A 266 -13.21 3.51 -14.35
N CYS A 267 -12.72 4.73 -14.27
CA CYS A 267 -13.48 5.91 -14.69
C CYS A 267 -12.62 7.02 -15.29
N PHE A 268 -13.18 7.76 -16.23
CA PHE A 268 -12.49 8.83 -16.96
C PHE A 268 -13.36 10.07 -17.18
N SER A 269 -12.77 11.24 -17.14
CA SER A 269 -13.42 12.50 -17.48
C SER A 269 -13.75 12.55 -18.97
N CYS A 270 -14.84 13.24 -19.34
CA CYS A 270 -15.17 13.51 -20.74
C CYS A 270 -14.11 14.32 -21.48
N ARG A 271 -13.17 14.98 -20.78
CA ARG A 271 -12.04 15.71 -21.40
C ARG A 271 -11.20 14.87 -22.34
N ILE A 272 -11.17 13.55 -22.15
CA ILE A 272 -10.38 12.63 -22.97
C ILE A 272 -11.21 11.82 -23.96
N LEU A 273 -12.51 12.14 -24.10
CA LEU A 273 -13.42 11.42 -24.98
C LEU A 273 -12.87 11.45 -26.42
N ASN A 274 -12.98 10.31 -27.10
CA ASN A 274 -12.46 10.09 -28.46
C ASN A 274 -10.93 10.19 -28.61
N MET A 275 -10.16 10.20 -27.52
CA MET A 275 -8.68 10.09 -27.58
C MET A 275 -8.19 8.64 -27.55
N GLY A 276 -9.02 7.70 -27.08
CA GLY A 276 -8.64 6.31 -26.85
C GLY A 276 -7.85 6.07 -25.56
N VAL A 277 -7.78 7.05 -24.66
CA VAL A 277 -7.03 6.97 -23.38
C VAL A 277 -7.55 5.81 -22.52
N GLU A 278 -8.87 5.63 -22.45
CA GLU A 278 -9.50 4.57 -21.68
C GLU A 278 -9.19 3.17 -22.25
N ALA A 279 -9.09 3.04 -23.57
CA ALA A 279 -8.72 1.78 -24.22
C ALA A 279 -7.22 1.50 -24.02
N PHE A 280 -6.39 2.54 -24.16
CA PHE A 280 -4.95 2.47 -23.96
C PHE A 280 -4.58 2.09 -22.51
N VAL A 281 -5.17 2.74 -21.51
CA VAL A 281 -4.94 2.40 -20.10
C VAL A 281 -5.38 0.95 -19.82
N TYR A 282 -6.48 0.49 -20.42
CA TYR A 282 -6.93 -0.89 -20.27
C TYR A 282 -5.94 -1.89 -20.87
N GLN A 283 -5.38 -1.58 -22.04
CA GLN A 283 -4.28 -2.35 -22.68
C GLN A 283 -3.01 -2.32 -21.82
N MET A 284 -2.61 -1.15 -21.32
CA MET A 284 -1.44 -0.95 -20.46
C MET A 284 -1.53 -1.80 -19.18
N LEU A 285 -2.72 -1.93 -18.60
CA LEU A 285 -2.96 -2.78 -17.42
C LEU A 285 -3.01 -4.28 -17.76
N GLY A 286 -2.83 -4.65 -19.03
CA GLY A 286 -2.84 -6.02 -19.50
C GLY A 286 -4.25 -6.62 -19.55
N ARG A 287 -5.25 -5.80 -19.89
CA ARG A 287 -6.66 -6.18 -20.10
C ARG A 287 -7.24 -7.03 -18.95
N PRO A 288 -7.23 -6.52 -17.70
CA PRO A 288 -7.82 -7.22 -16.57
C PRO A 288 -9.33 -7.41 -16.75
N ALA A 289 -9.95 -8.29 -15.97
CA ALA A 289 -11.41 -8.43 -15.97
C ALA A 289 -12.07 -7.10 -15.60
N LEU A 290 -12.99 -6.63 -16.45
CA LEU A 290 -13.76 -5.41 -16.25
C LEU A 290 -15.25 -5.75 -16.41
N ALA A 291 -16.01 -5.61 -15.33
CA ALA A 291 -17.46 -5.71 -15.37
C ALA A 291 -18.02 -4.32 -15.69
N VAL A 292 -18.45 -4.12 -16.93
CA VAL A 292 -19.10 -2.87 -17.36
C VAL A 292 -20.53 -2.86 -16.85
N GLU A 293 -20.90 -1.83 -16.10
CA GLU A 293 -22.24 -1.65 -15.54
C GLU A 293 -22.98 -0.49 -16.24
N GLY A 294 -24.19 -0.75 -16.73
CA GLY A 294 -25.06 0.25 -17.37
C GLY A 294 -24.55 0.79 -18.71
N GLU A 295 -25.16 1.89 -19.17
CA GLU A 295 -24.77 2.54 -20.42
C GLU A 295 -23.47 3.36 -20.26
N VAL A 296 -22.55 3.16 -21.20
CA VAL A 296 -21.25 3.84 -21.29
C VAL A 296 -21.03 4.38 -22.70
N LEU A 297 -20.26 5.46 -22.83
CA LEU A 297 -20.01 6.15 -24.11
C LEU A 297 -18.98 5.43 -25.00
N SER A 298 -18.14 4.59 -24.41
CA SER A 298 -17.13 3.81 -25.14
C SER A 298 -17.02 2.40 -24.57
N ASP A 299 -16.38 1.50 -25.30
CA ASP A 299 -16.09 0.14 -24.82
C ASP A 299 -14.58 -0.13 -24.94
N PRO A 300 -13.80 0.02 -23.85
CA PRO A 300 -12.36 -0.23 -23.87
C PRO A 300 -12.03 -1.73 -24.03
N VAL A 301 -12.99 -2.64 -23.83
CA VAL A 301 -12.76 -4.09 -23.91
C VAL A 301 -12.67 -4.56 -25.36
N THR A 302 -13.52 -4.00 -26.23
CA THR A 302 -13.60 -4.35 -27.66
C THR A 302 -12.77 -3.43 -28.56
N ALA A 303 -12.21 -2.35 -28.01
CA ALA A 303 -11.38 -1.41 -28.76
C ALA A 303 -10.14 -2.06 -29.39
N ASP A 304 -9.81 -1.59 -30.59
CA ASP A 304 -8.55 -1.90 -31.27
C ASP A 304 -7.34 -1.45 -30.44
N ALA A 305 -6.17 -2.02 -30.75
CA ALA A 305 -4.94 -1.64 -30.08
C ALA A 305 -4.63 -0.16 -30.33
N VAL A 306 -4.39 0.59 -29.26
CA VAL A 306 -4.04 2.01 -29.33
C VAL A 306 -2.53 2.14 -29.37
N ASP A 307 -2.00 2.67 -30.47
CA ASP A 307 -0.56 2.83 -30.71
C ASP A 307 -0.09 4.30 -30.74
N TRP A 308 -1.01 5.26 -30.60
CA TRP A 308 -0.74 6.70 -30.66
C TRP A 308 -0.62 7.39 -29.31
N ILE A 309 -0.63 6.62 -28.22
CA ILE A 309 -0.50 7.16 -26.86
C ILE A 309 0.80 6.66 -26.24
N THR A 310 1.52 7.57 -25.61
CA THR A 310 2.81 7.29 -24.96
C THR A 310 2.68 7.45 -23.45
N VAL A 311 3.26 6.55 -22.65
CA VAL A 311 3.34 6.70 -21.19
C VAL A 311 4.55 7.56 -20.82
N VAL A 312 4.36 8.59 -19.98
CA VAL A 312 5.42 9.48 -19.48
C VAL A 312 5.51 9.43 -17.95
N SER A 313 6.72 9.60 -17.40
CA SER A 313 6.98 9.66 -15.95
C SER A 313 7.07 11.11 -15.44
N ASP A 314 6.97 11.32 -14.12
CA ASP A 314 6.90 12.63 -13.41
C ASP A 314 7.96 13.67 -13.82
N ASN A 315 9.09 13.24 -14.39
CA ASN A 315 10.14 14.11 -14.90
C ASN A 315 10.00 14.31 -16.42
N GLU A 316 9.12 15.20 -16.85
CA GLU A 316 9.05 15.66 -18.26
C GLU A 316 10.25 16.55 -18.63
N THR A 317 11.43 15.93 -18.63
CA THR A 317 12.59 16.35 -19.42
C THR A 317 13.20 15.20 -20.23
N GLU A 318 12.73 13.96 -20.09
CA GLU A 318 13.27 12.85 -20.86
C GLU A 318 12.18 12.18 -21.69
N GLU A 319 12.46 12.07 -22.99
CA GLU A 319 11.77 11.28 -24.00
C GLU A 319 11.32 9.92 -23.42
N ALA A 320 10.20 9.37 -23.92
CA ALA A 320 9.69 8.07 -23.52
C ALA A 320 10.82 7.05 -23.42
N ARG A 321 11.24 6.76 -22.18
CA ARG A 321 12.42 5.93 -21.96
C ARG A 321 12.13 4.58 -22.60
N PRO A 322 12.97 4.11 -23.55
CA PRO A 322 12.83 2.77 -24.06
C PRO A 322 12.81 1.80 -22.87
N LYS A 323 12.05 0.70 -22.97
CA LYS A 323 12.08 -0.38 -21.97
C LYS A 323 13.37 -1.18 -22.12
N ASP A 324 14.49 -0.51 -21.90
CA ASP A 324 15.85 -0.98 -22.07
C ASP A 324 16.37 -1.74 -20.84
N ALA A 325 15.56 -1.85 -19.78
CA ALA A 325 15.96 -2.60 -18.61
C ALA A 325 16.16 -4.08 -18.87
N PRO A 326 17.22 -4.68 -18.29
CA PRO A 326 17.42 -6.11 -18.35
C PRO A 326 16.16 -6.86 -17.89
N PRO A 327 15.94 -8.09 -18.38
CA PRO A 327 14.80 -8.88 -17.97
C PRO A 327 14.71 -9.06 -16.45
N PHE A 328 13.49 -9.07 -15.90
CA PHE A 328 13.25 -9.35 -14.49
C PHE A 328 12.61 -10.72 -14.29
N PHE A 329 13.14 -11.48 -13.34
CA PHE A 329 12.69 -12.82 -12.97
C PHE A 329 12.38 -12.84 -11.47
N LEU A 330 11.12 -13.04 -11.10
CA LEU A 330 10.67 -12.96 -9.72
C LEU A 330 10.11 -14.30 -9.25
N ARG A 331 10.53 -14.77 -8.06
CA ARG A 331 9.93 -15.95 -7.41
C ARG A 331 9.74 -15.69 -5.93
N GLY A 332 8.49 -15.70 -5.46
CA GLY A 332 8.18 -15.33 -4.08
C GLY A 332 6.72 -15.50 -3.69
N GLY A 333 6.30 -14.83 -2.62
CA GLY A 333 4.90 -14.71 -2.27
C GLY A 333 4.18 -13.66 -3.12
N CYS A 334 2.88 -13.54 -2.86
CA CYS A 334 1.95 -12.67 -3.58
C CYS A 334 2.39 -11.19 -3.54
N GLU A 335 3.10 -10.81 -2.49
CA GLU A 335 3.67 -9.48 -2.31
C GLU A 335 4.65 -9.07 -3.43
N LEU A 336 5.36 -10.02 -4.05
CA LEU A 336 6.28 -9.71 -5.14
C LEU A 336 5.57 -9.36 -6.46
N ALA A 337 4.27 -9.63 -6.59
CA ALA A 337 3.49 -9.18 -7.73
C ALA A 337 3.47 -7.63 -7.81
N ALA A 338 3.57 -6.92 -6.68
CA ALA A 338 3.71 -5.47 -6.66
C ALA A 338 5.05 -5.01 -7.27
N VAL A 339 6.15 -5.73 -6.98
CA VAL A 339 7.47 -5.45 -7.55
C VAL A 339 7.51 -5.75 -9.05
N GLU A 340 6.89 -6.86 -9.48
CA GLU A 340 6.76 -7.22 -10.90
C GLU A 340 6.08 -6.12 -11.70
N HIS A 341 5.03 -5.52 -11.14
CA HIS A 341 4.32 -4.43 -11.80
C HIS A 341 5.28 -3.28 -12.16
N TYR A 342 6.08 -2.82 -11.21
CA TYR A 342 7.03 -1.74 -11.45
C TYR A 342 8.14 -2.16 -12.42
N ALA A 343 8.59 -3.41 -12.37
CA ALA A 343 9.53 -3.95 -13.35
C ALA A 343 9.00 -3.92 -14.79
N ARG A 344 7.70 -4.15 -15.00
CA ARG A 344 7.07 -4.08 -16.34
C ARG A 344 7.02 -2.68 -16.94
N LEU A 345 7.19 -1.64 -16.12
CA LEU A 345 7.27 -0.25 -16.57
C LEU A 345 8.61 0.03 -17.27
N VAL A 346 9.69 -0.64 -16.85
CA VAL A 346 11.05 -0.37 -17.31
C VAL A 346 11.65 -1.49 -18.18
N SER A 347 11.13 -2.72 -18.08
CA SER A 347 11.60 -3.86 -18.87
C SER A 347 10.51 -4.45 -19.74
N ALA A 348 10.87 -4.85 -20.97
CA ALA A 348 9.97 -5.55 -21.87
C ALA A 348 9.79 -7.04 -21.51
N ASN A 349 10.72 -7.64 -20.76
CA ASN A 349 10.70 -9.06 -20.41
C ASN A 349 10.67 -9.25 -18.89
N VAL A 350 9.47 -9.52 -18.36
CA VAL A 350 9.26 -9.76 -16.93
C VAL A 350 8.48 -11.04 -16.72
N ARG A 351 9.03 -11.97 -15.94
CA ARG A 351 8.44 -13.26 -15.60
C ARG A 351 8.39 -13.43 -14.08
N GLY A 352 7.22 -13.75 -13.54
CA GLY A 352 6.98 -13.94 -12.11
C GLY A 352 6.31 -15.27 -11.80
N GLU A 353 6.73 -15.94 -10.73
CA GLU A 353 6.11 -17.16 -10.20
C GLU A 353 5.80 -16.98 -8.71
N TYR A 354 4.52 -17.15 -8.34
CA TYR A 354 4.02 -16.86 -6.99
C TYR A 354 3.28 -18.04 -6.36
N ASN A 355 3.23 -18.05 -5.03
CA ASN A 355 2.43 -18.99 -4.25
C ASN A 355 0.97 -18.97 -4.66
N PHE A 356 0.29 -20.11 -4.55
CA PHE A 356 -1.12 -20.24 -4.93
C PHE A 356 -1.89 -21.19 -4.02
N VAL A 357 -3.22 -21.10 -4.06
CA VAL A 357 -4.12 -22.01 -3.31
C VAL A 357 -4.88 -22.87 -4.31
N ARG A 358 -4.89 -24.19 -4.10
CA ARG A 358 -5.65 -25.16 -4.92
C ARG A 358 -6.34 -26.17 -4.01
N ASN A 359 -7.65 -26.34 -4.19
CA ASN A 359 -8.48 -27.26 -3.40
C ASN A 359 -8.32 -27.07 -1.87
N GLY A 360 -8.26 -25.81 -1.41
CA GLY A 360 -8.10 -25.48 0.01
C GLY A 360 -6.70 -25.71 0.58
N LEU A 361 -5.72 -26.10 -0.24
CA LEU A 361 -4.32 -26.28 0.14
C LEU A 361 -3.47 -25.11 -0.37
N ASP A 362 -2.57 -24.61 0.48
CA ASP A 362 -1.68 -23.50 0.20
C ASP A 362 -0.30 -24.02 -0.27
N TYR A 363 0.06 -23.71 -1.51
CA TYR A 363 1.27 -24.17 -2.17
C TYR A 363 2.33 -23.07 -2.13
N ARG A 364 3.36 -23.30 -1.31
CA ARG A 364 4.46 -22.38 -1.07
C ARG A 364 5.63 -22.66 -2.01
N ILE A 365 5.45 -22.41 -3.31
CA ILE A 365 6.45 -22.73 -4.34
C ILE A 365 7.80 -22.03 -4.09
N ASN A 366 7.78 -20.88 -3.40
CA ASN A 366 9.00 -20.15 -3.01
C ASN A 366 9.68 -20.70 -1.75
N HIS A 367 9.19 -21.80 -1.17
CA HIS A 367 9.96 -22.56 -0.18
C HIS A 367 11.22 -23.14 -0.85
N SER A 368 12.39 -23.01 -0.21
CA SER A 368 13.68 -23.37 -0.82
C SER A 368 13.71 -24.81 -1.35
N LEU A 369 13.11 -25.75 -0.60
CA LEU A 369 13.02 -27.16 -1.00
C LEU A 369 12.14 -27.40 -2.25
N LEU A 370 11.01 -26.70 -2.40
CA LEU A 370 10.19 -26.83 -3.61
C LEU A 370 10.86 -26.17 -4.81
N THR A 371 11.56 -25.04 -4.59
CA THR A 371 12.34 -24.41 -5.66
C THR A 371 13.47 -25.33 -6.12
N ARG A 372 14.16 -26.01 -5.19
CA ARG A 372 15.15 -27.04 -5.54
C ARG A 372 14.54 -28.18 -6.36
N TYR A 373 13.38 -28.71 -5.97
CA TYR A 373 12.71 -29.75 -6.76
C TYR A 373 12.23 -29.25 -8.12
N ALA A 374 11.94 -27.96 -8.28
CA ALA A 374 11.65 -27.39 -9.59
C ALA A 374 12.88 -27.32 -10.52
N ILE A 375 14.09 -27.41 -9.97
CA ILE A 375 15.37 -27.42 -10.70
C ILE A 375 15.83 -28.87 -10.94
N GLU A 376 15.91 -29.68 -9.89
CA GLU A 376 16.51 -31.03 -9.92
C GLU A 376 15.48 -32.13 -10.20
N GLY A 377 14.18 -31.82 -10.11
CA GLY A 377 13.11 -32.81 -10.06
C GLY A 377 12.88 -33.38 -8.66
N LEU A 378 11.79 -34.14 -8.51
CA LEU A 378 11.52 -34.90 -7.29
C LEU A 378 12.48 -36.09 -7.16
N PRO A 379 12.86 -36.48 -5.93
CA PRO A 379 13.61 -37.71 -5.71
C PRO A 379 12.93 -38.94 -6.32
N GLU A 380 13.73 -39.87 -6.83
CA GLU A 380 13.23 -41.08 -7.49
C GLU A 380 12.27 -41.86 -6.57
N GLY A 381 11.13 -42.29 -7.12
CA GLY A 381 10.08 -43.00 -6.39
C GLY A 381 9.17 -42.13 -5.50
N ALA A 382 9.47 -40.83 -5.31
CA ALA A 382 8.69 -39.97 -4.41
C ALA A 382 7.39 -39.42 -5.02
N ALA A 383 7.30 -39.36 -6.35
CA ALA A 383 6.24 -38.66 -7.07
C ALA A 383 4.83 -39.07 -6.63
N GLN A 384 4.54 -40.38 -6.60
CA GLN A 384 3.21 -40.86 -6.24
C GLN A 384 2.82 -40.50 -4.79
N ALA A 385 3.76 -40.58 -3.85
CA ALA A 385 3.50 -40.23 -2.45
C ALA A 385 3.23 -38.74 -2.28
N VAL A 386 3.99 -37.89 -2.96
CA VAL A 386 3.82 -36.44 -2.92
C VAL A 386 2.53 -36.01 -3.62
N TYR A 387 2.15 -36.62 -4.74
CA TYR A 387 0.92 -36.27 -5.46
C TYR A 387 -0.36 -36.62 -4.67
N ARG A 388 -0.31 -37.65 -3.82
CA ARG A 388 -1.43 -37.96 -2.89
C ARG A 388 -1.67 -36.85 -1.85
N LEU A 389 -0.70 -35.96 -1.62
CA LEU A 389 -0.88 -34.77 -0.79
C LEU A 389 -1.56 -33.61 -1.53
N GLY A 390 -1.96 -33.79 -2.79
CA GLY A 390 -2.63 -32.77 -3.61
C GLY A 390 -1.70 -32.01 -4.57
N TYR A 391 -0.39 -32.23 -4.48
CA TYR A 391 0.57 -31.73 -5.45
C TYR A 391 0.36 -32.36 -6.84
N ALA A 392 0.69 -31.62 -7.88
CA ALA A 392 0.67 -32.02 -9.27
C ALA A 392 2.10 -32.02 -9.85
N PRO A 393 2.38 -32.76 -10.93
CA PRO A 393 3.68 -32.73 -11.60
C PRO A 393 4.16 -31.31 -11.96
N GLU A 394 3.23 -30.42 -12.32
CA GLU A 394 3.49 -29.04 -12.72
C GLU A 394 4.00 -28.17 -11.55
N ASP A 395 3.68 -28.52 -10.30
CA ASP A 395 4.11 -27.75 -9.12
C ASP A 395 5.62 -27.89 -8.85
N PHE A 396 6.25 -28.91 -9.45
CA PHE A 396 7.69 -29.19 -9.41
C PHE A 396 8.35 -28.81 -10.73
N ARG A 397 7.78 -27.85 -11.46
CA ARG A 397 8.38 -27.24 -12.64
C ARG A 397 8.42 -25.73 -12.45
N SER A 398 9.42 -25.10 -13.04
CA SER A 398 9.54 -23.65 -13.08
C SER A 398 9.97 -23.21 -14.46
N ALA A 399 9.21 -22.30 -15.07
CA ALA A 399 9.57 -21.68 -16.33
C ALA A 399 10.80 -20.79 -16.19
N LEU A 400 11.06 -20.27 -14.98
CA LEU A 400 12.26 -19.49 -14.68
C LEU A 400 13.52 -20.36 -14.75
N PHE A 401 13.49 -21.57 -14.18
CA PHE A 401 14.66 -22.45 -14.11
C PHE A 401 14.78 -23.46 -15.26
N SER A 402 13.72 -23.68 -16.06
CA SER A 402 13.78 -24.57 -17.24
C SER A 402 14.53 -23.95 -18.42
N ASP A 403 14.49 -22.62 -18.54
CA ASP A 403 15.20 -21.83 -19.56
C ASP A 403 15.70 -20.53 -18.90
N PRO A 404 16.74 -20.63 -18.05
CA PRO A 404 17.20 -19.51 -17.26
C PRO A 404 17.93 -18.50 -18.15
N LEU A 405 17.48 -17.24 -18.08
CA LEU A 405 18.05 -16.14 -18.86
C LEU A 405 18.79 -15.14 -17.95
N PRO A 406 19.86 -14.50 -18.44
CA PRO A 406 20.56 -13.46 -17.69
C PRO A 406 19.63 -12.25 -17.47
N GLY A 407 19.68 -11.68 -16.27
CA GLY A 407 18.83 -10.55 -15.92
C GLY A 407 18.86 -10.22 -14.43
N HIS A 408 17.74 -9.71 -13.92
CA HIS A 408 17.57 -9.35 -12.51
C HIS A 408 16.64 -10.34 -11.85
N TRP A 409 17.21 -11.14 -10.96
CA TRP A 409 16.51 -12.18 -10.24
C TRP A 409 16.12 -11.69 -8.85
N ILE A 410 14.84 -11.75 -8.50
CA ILE A 410 14.33 -11.33 -7.20
C ILE A 410 13.69 -12.54 -6.53
N LEU A 411 14.30 -12.99 -5.44
CA LEU A 411 13.90 -14.18 -4.70
C LEU A 411 13.39 -13.79 -3.31
N ASN A 412 12.28 -14.38 -2.89
CA ASN A 412 11.82 -14.32 -1.51
C ASN A 412 11.58 -15.75 -1.00
N LEU A 413 12.29 -16.17 0.05
CA LEU A 413 12.23 -17.53 0.61
C LEU A 413 11.52 -17.53 1.98
N LEU A 414 10.50 -16.69 2.13
CA LEU A 414 9.80 -16.47 3.39
C LEU A 414 9.20 -17.74 4.03
N PRO A 415 8.62 -18.71 3.30
CA PRO A 415 7.95 -19.86 3.91
C PRO A 415 8.89 -20.76 4.72
N ASP A 416 10.19 -20.81 4.40
CA ASP A 416 11.18 -21.59 5.14
C ASP A 416 11.25 -21.25 6.63
N GLN A 417 10.74 -20.07 7.03
CA GLN A 417 10.71 -19.67 8.43
C GLN A 417 9.63 -20.39 9.26
N TRP A 418 8.52 -20.82 8.66
CA TRP A 418 7.32 -21.27 9.40
C TRP A 418 6.65 -22.52 8.84
N VAL A 419 6.85 -22.88 7.56
CA VAL A 419 6.27 -24.10 7.00
C VAL A 419 6.99 -25.32 7.58
N ALA A 420 6.22 -26.34 7.95
CA ALA A 420 6.74 -27.60 8.45
C ALA A 420 7.12 -28.56 7.31
N LEU A 421 8.13 -29.37 7.54
CA LEU A 421 8.55 -30.45 6.67
C LEU A 421 8.00 -31.79 7.15
N TYR A 422 7.63 -32.62 6.18
CA TYR A 422 7.19 -33.99 6.37
C TYR A 422 8.10 -34.92 5.60
N ARG A 423 8.50 -36.03 6.22
CA ARG A 423 9.35 -37.05 5.62
C ARG A 423 8.50 -38.26 5.25
N HIS A 424 8.50 -38.64 3.99
CA HIS A 424 7.84 -39.87 3.55
C HIS A 424 8.54 -41.08 4.19
N LYS A 425 7.76 -42.01 4.78
CA LYS A 425 8.31 -43.11 5.60
C LYS A 425 9.15 -44.10 4.79
N GLU A 426 8.80 -44.35 3.53
CA GLU A 426 9.49 -45.34 2.69
C GLU A 426 10.65 -44.74 1.90
N THR A 427 10.43 -43.61 1.22
CA THR A 427 11.45 -43.00 0.34
C THR A 427 12.38 -42.04 1.07
N GLY A 428 12.04 -41.64 2.30
CA GLY A 428 12.80 -40.63 3.06
C GLY A 428 12.68 -39.20 2.51
N THR A 429 11.88 -38.98 1.46
CA THR A 429 11.71 -37.69 0.78
C THR A 429 11.10 -36.66 1.73
N LEU A 430 11.69 -35.46 1.76
CA LEU A 430 11.13 -34.32 2.48
C LEU A 430 10.20 -33.51 1.59
N ILE A 431 9.08 -33.05 2.14
CA ILE A 431 8.15 -32.14 1.46
C ILE A 431 7.66 -31.08 2.45
N PRO A 432 7.65 -29.79 2.11
CA PRO A 432 6.97 -28.79 2.93
C PRO A 432 5.46 -28.94 2.77
N PHE A 433 4.70 -28.73 3.83
CA PHE A 433 3.24 -28.77 3.75
C PHE A 433 2.61 -27.75 4.72
N VAL A 434 1.64 -27.00 4.22
CA VAL A 434 0.87 -26.05 5.02
C VAL A 434 -0.38 -26.75 5.55
N VAL A 435 -0.38 -27.02 6.86
CA VAL A 435 -1.45 -27.73 7.57
C VAL A 435 -2.61 -26.81 7.95
N ALA A 436 -2.28 -25.55 8.29
CA ALA A 436 -3.26 -24.54 8.65
C ALA A 436 -2.84 -23.17 8.08
N PRO A 437 -3.78 -22.26 7.79
CA PRO A 437 -3.45 -20.91 7.31
C PRO A 437 -2.74 -20.03 8.36
N GLN A 438 -2.68 -20.48 9.62
CA GLN A 438 -2.03 -19.77 10.72
C GLN A 438 -0.52 -20.04 10.78
N ARG A 439 0.27 -19.07 11.26
CA ARG A 439 1.75 -19.18 11.33
C ARG A 439 2.26 -20.35 12.20
N ARG A 440 1.49 -20.78 13.22
CA ARG A 440 1.82 -21.96 14.04
C ARG A 440 1.22 -23.20 13.40
N GLN A 441 2.06 -23.97 12.70
CA GLN A 441 1.65 -25.20 12.02
C GLN A 441 1.49 -26.34 13.04
N PRO A 442 0.30 -26.94 13.19
CA PRO A 442 0.17 -28.14 13.99
C PRO A 442 0.83 -29.32 13.29
N ASN A 443 1.30 -30.30 14.08
CA ASN A 443 1.82 -31.54 13.52
C ASN A 443 0.67 -32.39 12.97
N ALA A 444 0.45 -32.35 11.65
CA ALA A 444 -0.56 -33.15 10.96
C ALA A 444 -0.54 -34.66 11.31
N CYS A 445 0.64 -35.22 11.64
CA CYS A 445 0.77 -36.64 11.97
C CYS A 445 0.18 -37.00 13.35
N GLU A 446 0.00 -36.02 14.23
CA GLU A 446 -0.52 -36.21 15.60
C GLU A 446 -1.96 -35.76 15.77
N LEU A 447 -2.57 -35.18 14.72
CA LEU A 447 -3.95 -34.73 14.76
C LEU A 447 -4.92 -35.91 14.82
N THR A 448 -5.94 -35.79 15.66
CA THR A 448 -7.11 -36.68 15.64
C THR A 448 -8.01 -36.37 14.44
N ASP A 449 -8.90 -37.30 14.06
CA ASP A 449 -9.85 -37.10 12.97
C ASP A 449 -10.77 -35.89 13.20
N ALA A 450 -11.15 -35.64 14.46
CA ALA A 450 -11.93 -34.47 14.84
C ALA A 450 -11.13 -33.17 14.59
N GLN A 451 -9.88 -33.12 15.03
CA GLN A 451 -9.02 -31.95 14.81
C GLN A 451 -8.72 -31.69 13.33
N ARG A 452 -8.57 -32.73 12.50
CA ARG A 452 -8.40 -32.53 11.05
C ARG A 452 -9.65 -31.90 10.41
N ARG A 453 -10.85 -32.30 10.84
CA ARG A 453 -12.12 -31.72 10.38
C ARG A 453 -12.33 -30.29 10.89
N GLU A 454 -11.85 -29.96 12.08
CA GLU A 454 -11.84 -28.58 12.58
C GLU A 454 -10.93 -27.66 11.75
N LEU A 455 -9.84 -28.18 11.17
CA LEU A 455 -8.93 -27.40 10.33
C LEU A 455 -9.49 -27.13 8.93
N THR A 456 -10.30 -28.04 8.39
CA THR A 456 -10.83 -27.90 7.03
C THR A 456 -12.06 -28.77 6.78
N ASP A 457 -13.06 -28.17 6.12
CA ASP A 457 -14.20 -28.88 5.54
C ASP A 457 -13.94 -29.32 4.09
N ASN A 458 -12.76 -29.00 3.51
CA ASN A 458 -12.44 -29.37 2.13
C ASN A 458 -12.03 -30.86 2.05
N PRO A 459 -12.72 -31.69 1.24
CA PRO A 459 -12.43 -33.12 1.15
C PRO A 459 -11.00 -33.44 0.69
N ALA A 460 -10.44 -32.65 -0.22
CA ALA A 460 -9.09 -32.87 -0.74
C ALA A 460 -8.03 -32.50 0.31
N ALA A 461 -8.23 -31.39 1.03
CA ALA A 461 -7.35 -31.01 2.12
C ALA A 461 -7.39 -32.03 3.27
N LEU A 462 -8.58 -32.51 3.63
CA LEU A 462 -8.75 -33.57 4.62
C LEU A 462 -8.01 -34.86 4.21
N THR A 463 -8.16 -35.28 2.94
CA THR A 463 -7.45 -36.45 2.39
C THR A 463 -5.94 -36.29 2.47
N ALA A 464 -5.41 -35.09 2.20
CA ALA A 464 -3.98 -34.81 2.30
C ALA A 464 -3.49 -34.90 3.76
N LEU A 465 -4.25 -34.39 4.74
CA LEU A 465 -3.93 -34.49 6.16
C LEU A 465 -3.93 -35.94 6.66
N GLU A 466 -4.91 -36.75 6.23
CA GLU A 466 -4.97 -38.18 6.53
C GLU A 466 -3.77 -38.93 5.91
N THR A 467 -3.41 -38.57 4.68
CA THR A 467 -2.25 -39.14 3.99
C THR A 467 -0.94 -38.79 4.70
N LEU A 468 -0.77 -37.55 5.16
CA LEU A 468 0.39 -37.16 5.98
C LEU A 468 0.50 -38.01 7.25
N ALA A 469 -0.61 -38.22 7.97
CA ALA A 469 -0.59 -39.03 9.19
C ALA A 469 -0.24 -40.51 8.92
N ARG A 470 -0.75 -41.07 7.83
CA ARG A 470 -0.54 -42.46 7.46
C ARG A 470 0.87 -42.72 6.91
N GLU A 471 1.33 -41.91 5.97
CA GLU A 471 2.48 -42.21 5.09
C GLU A 471 3.73 -41.38 5.39
N PHE A 472 3.60 -40.31 6.20
CA PHE A 472 4.70 -39.40 6.51
C PHE A 472 4.97 -39.32 8.02
N SER A 473 6.18 -38.90 8.37
CA SER A 473 6.58 -38.52 9.72
C SER A 473 6.93 -37.04 9.76
N TYR A 474 6.57 -36.37 10.86
CA TYR A 474 6.91 -34.97 11.08
C TYR A 474 8.43 -34.77 11.18
N ALA A 475 8.99 -33.89 10.34
CA ALA A 475 10.41 -33.57 10.31
C ALA A 475 10.73 -32.18 10.91
N GLY A 476 9.70 -31.43 11.35
CA GLY A 476 9.87 -30.10 11.93
C GLY A 476 10.18 -29.03 10.88
N HIS A 477 10.79 -27.92 11.32
CA HIS A 477 11.22 -26.85 10.42
C HIS A 477 12.51 -27.21 9.69
N ILE A 478 12.75 -26.56 8.55
CA ILE A 478 13.99 -26.72 7.80
C ILE A 478 15.23 -26.41 8.65
N THR A 479 16.28 -27.19 8.48
CA THR A 479 17.54 -27.03 9.19
C THR A 479 18.54 -26.21 8.36
N GLY A 480 19.51 -25.59 9.02
CA GLY A 480 20.54 -24.79 8.36
C GLY A 480 21.27 -25.54 7.23
N PRO A 481 21.75 -26.78 7.43
CA PRO A 481 22.39 -27.55 6.35
C PRO A 481 21.50 -27.78 5.14
N ILE A 482 20.22 -28.13 5.34
CA ILE A 482 19.27 -28.35 4.25
C ILE A 482 18.99 -27.03 3.52
N PHE A 483 18.66 -25.97 4.26
CA PHE A 483 18.36 -24.66 3.68
C PHE A 483 19.53 -24.12 2.86
N LYS A 484 20.75 -24.14 3.43
CA LYS A 484 21.95 -23.68 2.73
C LYS A 484 22.22 -24.50 1.48
N GLY A 485 22.10 -25.83 1.56
CA GLY A 485 22.26 -26.71 0.41
C GLY A 485 21.24 -26.41 -0.70
N ASN A 486 19.98 -26.15 -0.34
CA ASN A 486 18.96 -25.73 -1.30
C ASN A 486 19.30 -24.39 -1.94
N LEU A 487 19.71 -23.40 -1.13
CA LEU A 487 20.05 -22.07 -1.63
C LEU A 487 21.25 -22.11 -2.59
N HIS A 488 22.26 -22.95 -2.33
CA HIS A 488 23.34 -23.20 -3.29
C HIS A 488 22.83 -23.72 -4.63
N THR A 489 21.99 -24.77 -4.64
CA THR A 489 21.39 -25.29 -5.88
C THR A 489 20.62 -24.19 -6.63
N ILE A 490 19.83 -23.38 -5.90
CA ILE A 490 19.03 -22.32 -6.50
C ILE A 490 19.91 -21.27 -7.17
N LEU A 491 20.96 -20.79 -6.48
CA LEU A 491 21.86 -19.77 -7.02
C LEU A 491 22.70 -20.29 -8.19
N GLN A 492 23.13 -21.55 -8.13
CA GLN A 492 23.87 -22.21 -9.22
C GLN A 492 23.03 -22.46 -10.48
N ALA A 493 21.70 -22.52 -10.35
CA ALA A 493 20.80 -22.65 -11.49
C ALA A 493 20.51 -21.32 -12.20
N ILE A 494 20.95 -20.19 -11.63
CA ILE A 494 20.78 -18.85 -12.21
C ILE A 494 22.06 -18.50 -12.99
N PRO A 495 21.96 -17.88 -14.20
CA PRO A 495 23.14 -17.55 -15.00
C PRO A 495 24.07 -16.59 -14.26
N GLU A 496 25.38 -16.82 -14.31
CA GLU A 496 26.39 -16.09 -13.53
C GLU A 496 26.38 -14.57 -13.80
N GLU A 497 26.00 -14.15 -15.01
CA GLU A 497 25.91 -12.74 -15.41
C GLU A 497 24.70 -12.02 -14.80
N SER A 498 23.80 -12.76 -14.14
CA SER A 498 22.62 -12.20 -13.50
C SER A 498 22.97 -11.42 -12.24
N LYS A 499 22.18 -10.39 -11.94
CA LYS A 499 22.16 -9.77 -10.61
C LYS A 499 21.03 -10.38 -9.79
N ILE A 500 21.36 -10.92 -8.61
CA ILE A 500 20.42 -11.67 -7.78
C ILE A 500 20.15 -10.89 -6.50
N PHE A 501 18.88 -10.62 -6.21
CA PHE A 501 18.41 -9.94 -5.02
C PHE A 501 17.57 -10.92 -4.18
N ILE A 502 18.01 -11.20 -2.95
CA ILE A 502 17.25 -12.04 -2.02
C ILE A 502 16.64 -11.14 -0.95
N ILE A 503 15.31 -11.08 -0.92
CA ILE A 503 14.56 -10.30 0.05
C ILE A 503 14.54 -11.05 1.39
N LEU A 504 15.09 -10.42 2.41
CA LEU A 504 15.14 -10.92 3.78
C LEU A 504 13.86 -10.61 4.53
N ASN A 505 13.51 -11.49 5.47
CA ASN A 505 12.28 -11.40 6.24
C ASN A 505 12.35 -10.32 7.32
N LYS A 506 11.21 -9.68 7.62
CA LYS A 506 11.04 -8.87 8.83
C LYS A 506 11.29 -9.74 10.07
N GLN A 507 12.09 -9.23 11.00
CA GLN A 507 12.49 -9.96 12.21
C GLN A 507 11.60 -9.68 13.43
N TYR A 508 10.56 -8.84 13.30
CA TYR A 508 9.73 -8.35 14.42
C TYR A 508 8.23 -8.36 14.09
N TYR A 509 7.37 -8.48 15.11
CA TYR A 509 5.91 -8.63 14.94
C TYR A 509 5.13 -7.29 14.82
N GLY A 510 5.68 -6.15 15.24
CA GLY A 510 4.97 -4.85 15.30
C GLY A 510 5.79 -3.66 14.78
N ALA A 511 5.24 -2.43 14.88
CA ALA A 511 5.94 -1.18 14.60
C ALA A 511 6.73 -0.63 15.81
N GLU A 512 6.53 -1.22 16.99
CA GLU A 512 7.32 -0.95 18.18
C GLU A 512 8.34 -2.07 18.36
N ASP A 513 9.55 -1.82 17.86
CA ASP A 513 10.69 -2.72 17.91
C ASP A 513 11.21 -2.87 19.35
N VAL A 514 11.02 -4.06 19.94
CA VAL A 514 11.72 -4.48 21.17
C VAL A 514 12.38 -5.85 20.95
N PRO A 515 13.62 -6.08 21.43
CA PRO A 515 14.36 -7.35 21.25
C PRO A 515 13.58 -8.62 21.61
N GLU A 516 12.63 -8.50 22.55
CA GLU A 516 11.77 -9.58 23.05
C GLU A 516 10.69 -10.01 22.03
N THR A 517 10.47 -9.23 20.96
CA THR A 517 9.55 -9.55 19.85
C THR A 517 10.27 -10.12 18.63
N GLN A 518 11.56 -10.43 18.72
CA GLN A 518 12.28 -11.06 17.61
C GLN A 518 11.68 -12.42 17.24
N LEU A 519 11.46 -12.62 15.94
CA LEU A 519 11.11 -13.87 15.31
C LEU A 519 12.37 -14.75 15.19
N PRO A 520 12.61 -15.74 16.08
CA PRO A 520 13.90 -16.43 16.13
C PRO A 520 14.16 -17.22 14.84
N HIS A 521 13.10 -17.69 14.19
CA HIS A 521 13.16 -18.38 12.90
C HIS A 521 13.55 -17.42 11.76
N ALA A 522 12.98 -16.21 11.71
CA ALA A 522 13.33 -15.20 10.72
C ALA A 522 14.78 -14.70 10.89
N VAL A 523 15.23 -14.52 12.14
CA VAL A 523 16.62 -14.16 12.46
C VAL A 523 17.59 -15.24 11.96
N ARG A 524 17.32 -16.52 12.27
CA ARG A 524 18.16 -17.64 11.80
C ARG A 524 18.19 -17.76 10.29
N LEU A 525 17.03 -17.66 9.64
CA LEU A 525 16.92 -17.78 8.19
C LEU A 525 17.68 -16.64 7.49
N ASN A 526 17.47 -15.39 7.91
CA ASN A 526 18.20 -14.23 7.36
C ASN A 526 19.71 -14.38 7.54
N ARG A 527 20.17 -14.94 8.67
CA ARG A 527 21.59 -15.24 8.88
C ARG A 527 22.09 -16.28 7.88
N TRP A 528 21.41 -17.42 7.73
CA TRP A 528 21.82 -18.45 6.78
C TRP A 528 21.81 -17.95 5.33
N THR A 529 20.84 -17.12 4.95
CA THR A 529 20.79 -16.51 3.63
C THR A 529 22.01 -15.61 3.39
N ARG A 530 22.36 -14.75 4.35
CA ARG A 530 23.54 -13.89 4.25
C ARG A 530 24.85 -14.69 4.19
N GLU A 531 24.96 -15.76 4.96
CA GLU A 531 26.13 -16.64 4.94
C GLU A 531 26.37 -17.23 3.55
N VAL A 532 25.34 -17.77 2.89
CA VAL A 532 25.47 -18.30 1.52
C VAL A 532 25.66 -17.18 0.49
N ALA A 533 24.90 -16.08 0.61
CA ALA A 533 25.00 -14.96 -0.34
C ALA A 533 26.40 -14.33 -0.38
N ALA A 534 27.14 -14.33 0.74
CA ALA A 534 28.51 -13.83 0.82
C ALA A 534 29.51 -14.63 -0.04
N GLU A 535 29.13 -15.84 -0.48
CA GLU A 535 29.95 -16.69 -1.36
C GLU A 535 29.83 -16.29 -2.84
N TYR A 536 28.89 -15.40 -3.20
CA TYR A 536 28.58 -15.03 -4.58
C TYR A 536 28.66 -13.51 -4.78
N GLU A 537 29.53 -13.04 -5.68
CA GLU A 537 29.73 -11.61 -5.93
C GLU A 537 28.50 -10.90 -6.51
N ASN A 538 27.67 -11.64 -7.25
CA ASN A 538 26.48 -11.14 -7.94
C ASN A 538 25.18 -11.25 -7.12
N VAL A 539 25.25 -11.70 -5.86
CA VAL A 539 24.10 -11.84 -4.96
C VAL A 539 24.07 -10.69 -3.94
N ARG A 540 22.88 -10.13 -3.71
CA ARG A 540 22.64 -9.07 -2.73
C ARG A 540 21.44 -9.43 -1.85
N CYS A 541 21.64 -9.39 -0.54
CA CYS A 541 20.54 -9.52 0.41
C CYS A 541 19.93 -8.14 0.70
N VAL A 542 18.62 -8.05 0.66
CA VAL A 542 17.87 -6.81 0.85
C VAL A 542 16.85 -6.99 1.96
N LEU A 543 16.93 -6.22 3.05
CA LEU A 543 15.97 -6.32 4.13
C LEU A 543 14.74 -5.44 3.83
N ILE A 544 13.55 -6.04 3.80
CA ILE A 544 12.34 -5.33 3.37
C ILE A 544 11.98 -4.13 4.27
N THR A 545 12.37 -4.17 5.55
CA THR A 545 12.15 -3.08 6.49
C THR A 545 13.06 -1.87 6.24
N ASP A 546 14.12 -2.00 5.43
CA ASP A 546 14.98 -0.88 5.05
C ASP A 546 14.25 0.17 4.19
N PHE A 547 13.06 -0.19 3.68
CA PHE A 547 12.21 0.67 2.86
C PHE A 547 10.99 1.23 3.60
N PHE A 548 10.93 1.09 4.93
CA PHE A 548 9.92 1.73 5.75
C PHE A 548 10.32 3.18 6.01
N GLU A 549 9.39 4.10 5.81
CA GLU A 549 9.53 5.52 6.17
C GLU A 549 8.70 5.88 7.40
N SER A 550 7.68 5.09 7.73
CA SER A 550 6.84 5.32 8.92
C SER A 550 6.23 4.02 9.48
N ALA A 551 5.66 4.11 10.69
CA ALA A 551 4.91 2.99 11.29
C ALA A 551 3.70 2.55 10.44
N ALA A 552 3.15 3.45 9.60
CA ALA A 552 2.04 3.15 8.70
C ALA A 552 2.45 2.24 7.52
N ASP A 553 3.76 2.12 7.24
CA ASP A 553 4.26 1.20 6.21
C ASP A 553 4.19 -0.28 6.65
N ALA A 554 4.14 -0.52 7.96
CA ALA A 554 3.96 -1.85 8.53
C ALA A 554 2.48 -2.22 8.55
N GLN A 555 2.11 -3.33 7.88
CA GLN A 555 0.79 -3.93 8.01
C GLN A 555 0.86 -5.25 8.77
N ALA A 556 -0.31 -5.83 9.05
CA ALA A 556 -0.41 -7.15 9.65
C ALA A 556 0.25 -8.21 8.74
N ASP A 557 0.78 -9.25 9.38
CA ASP A 557 1.19 -10.48 8.70
C ASP A 557 2.28 -10.40 7.62
N ASN A 558 3.43 -9.75 7.85
CA ASN A 558 4.52 -9.61 6.87
C ASN A 558 4.07 -8.99 5.53
N HIS A 559 2.91 -8.35 5.50
CA HIS A 559 2.48 -7.48 4.41
C HIS A 559 2.88 -6.04 4.75
N PHE A 560 3.11 -5.25 3.71
CA PHE A 560 3.61 -3.89 3.81
C PHE A 560 2.80 -2.99 2.89
N HIS A 561 2.74 -1.71 3.25
CA HIS A 561 2.14 -0.71 2.38
C HIS A 561 2.81 -0.72 1.01
N ARG A 562 2.04 -0.52 -0.07
CA ARG A 562 2.55 -0.68 -1.45
C ARG A 562 3.80 0.15 -1.76
N MET A 563 3.95 1.30 -1.10
CA MET A 563 5.09 2.20 -1.30
C MET A 563 6.42 1.57 -0.86
N VAL A 564 6.39 0.64 0.09
CA VAL A 564 7.56 -0.17 0.48
C VAL A 564 8.06 -0.98 -0.70
N TYR A 565 7.17 -1.65 -1.45
CA TYR A 565 7.54 -2.43 -2.63
C TYR A 565 8.00 -1.57 -3.80
N TYR A 566 7.46 -0.36 -3.95
CA TYR A 566 7.95 0.63 -4.92
C TYR A 566 9.38 1.07 -4.61
N ARG A 567 9.66 1.43 -3.34
CA ARG A 567 11.00 1.82 -2.88
C ARG A 567 12.01 0.67 -3.05
N LEU A 568 11.59 -0.56 -2.71
CA LEU A 568 12.36 -1.78 -2.99
C LEU A 568 12.68 -1.91 -4.48
N PHE A 569 11.66 -1.78 -5.35
CA PHE A 569 11.85 -1.84 -6.80
C PHE A 569 12.86 -0.78 -7.28
N LYS A 570 12.72 0.47 -6.83
CA LYS A 570 13.66 1.55 -7.19
C LYS A 570 15.10 1.19 -6.80
N HIS A 571 15.30 0.60 -5.63
CA HIS A 571 16.62 0.15 -5.19
C HIS A 571 17.18 -0.97 -6.07
N VAL A 572 16.37 -2.00 -6.37
CA VAL A 572 16.77 -3.09 -7.26
C VAL A 572 17.13 -2.54 -8.63
N HIS A 573 16.27 -1.71 -9.23
CA HIS A 573 16.45 -1.11 -10.55
C HIS A 573 17.68 -0.19 -10.63
N ALA A 574 17.91 0.66 -9.63
CA ALA A 574 19.07 1.55 -9.61
C ALA A 574 20.40 0.79 -9.49
N THR A 575 20.43 -0.28 -8.69
CA THR A 575 21.64 -1.13 -8.52
C THR A 575 21.93 -1.98 -9.77
N ALA A 576 20.93 -2.13 -10.63
CA ALA A 576 20.91 -2.98 -11.78
C ALA A 576 21.57 -2.35 -13.02
N PHE A 577 21.26 -1.09 -13.29
CA PHE A 577 21.90 -0.28 -14.33
C PHE A 577 23.15 0.39 -13.78
N GLY A 578 24.22 0.48 -14.58
CA GLY A 578 25.51 1.06 -14.20
C GLY A 578 25.52 2.57 -13.89
N ALA A 579 24.46 3.12 -13.29
CA ALA A 579 24.57 4.36 -12.54
C ALA A 579 25.42 4.09 -11.29
N GLU A 580 26.34 4.99 -10.96
CA GLU A 580 26.85 5.03 -9.59
C GLU A 580 25.65 5.05 -8.63
N PRO A 581 25.70 4.32 -7.50
CA PRO A 581 24.61 4.33 -6.55
C PRO A 581 24.30 5.79 -6.23
N VAL A 582 23.04 6.21 -6.34
CA VAL A 582 22.60 7.51 -5.82
C VAL A 582 23.13 7.59 -4.39
N ALA A 583 24.12 8.45 -4.17
CA ALA A 583 25.17 8.26 -3.18
C ALA A 583 24.66 7.54 -1.91
N ALA A 584 25.06 6.27 -1.76
CA ALA A 584 25.44 5.84 -0.43
C ALA A 584 26.56 6.82 -0.06
N HIS A 585 26.33 7.73 0.89
CA HIS A 585 27.39 8.65 1.31
C HIS A 585 28.54 7.80 1.86
N GLU A 586 29.50 7.48 0.99
CA GLU A 586 30.84 7.05 1.32
C GLU A 586 31.50 8.25 2.01
N SER A 587 31.50 8.25 3.35
CA SER A 587 32.58 8.88 4.09
C SER A 587 33.65 7.82 4.33
N GLY A 588 34.76 7.99 3.60
CA GLY A 588 35.78 6.97 3.39
C GLY A 588 36.42 6.41 4.67
N THR A 589 36.81 5.14 4.59
CA THR A 589 37.80 4.55 5.48
C THR A 589 38.57 3.50 4.69
N THR A 590 39.85 3.76 4.40
CA THR A 590 40.77 2.74 3.89
C THR A 590 41.31 1.92 5.05
N TRP A 591 41.40 0.60 4.85
CA TRP A 591 41.89 -0.36 5.84
C TRP A 591 43.32 -0.76 5.48
N ASN A 592 44.21 -0.90 6.47
CA ASN A 592 45.52 -1.51 6.22
C ASN A 592 45.45 -3.04 6.26
N ALA A 593 46.50 -3.70 5.80
CA ALA A 593 46.61 -5.17 5.69
C ALA A 593 46.53 -5.94 7.04
N ALA A 594 46.36 -5.24 8.17
CA ALA A 594 46.12 -5.83 9.48
C ALA A 594 44.71 -5.56 10.03
N GLY A 595 43.81 -4.93 9.26
CA GLY A 595 42.41 -4.74 9.63
C GLY A 595 42.14 -3.67 10.69
N GLN A 596 43.05 -2.71 10.90
CA GLN A 596 42.81 -1.55 11.77
C GLN A 596 42.46 -0.30 10.94
N SER A 597 41.39 0.38 11.35
CA SER A 597 40.95 1.66 10.78
C SER A 597 41.85 2.80 11.23
N LEU A 598 42.32 3.60 10.26
CA LEU A 598 43.08 4.84 10.49
C LEU A 598 42.29 6.00 9.88
N CYS A 599 41.56 6.76 10.71
CA CYS A 599 41.27 8.17 10.41
C CYS A 599 41.03 8.98 11.70
N PRO A 600 41.39 10.28 11.70
CA PRO A 600 41.75 11.02 12.91
C PRO A 600 40.55 11.51 13.72
N ILE A 601 40.89 11.80 14.96
CA ILE A 601 40.04 12.22 16.06
C ILE A 601 39.75 13.74 15.93
N ASP A 602 38.52 14.11 16.28
CA ASP A 602 38.00 15.47 16.56
C ASP A 602 37.57 16.40 15.40
N GLY A 603 36.25 16.66 15.34
CA GLY A 603 35.68 17.85 14.68
C GLY A 603 34.38 17.62 13.89
N ALA A 604 33.27 18.17 14.40
CA ALA A 604 31.99 18.46 13.71
C ALA A 604 31.06 17.29 13.28
N MET A 605 30.29 16.75 14.23
CA MET A 605 29.10 15.89 13.97
C MET A 605 27.82 16.66 13.56
N THR A 606 27.90 17.97 13.36
CA THR A 606 26.73 18.87 13.19
C THR A 606 26.42 19.24 11.74
N ALA A 607 27.16 18.71 10.75
CA ALA A 607 27.03 19.11 9.34
C ALA A 607 26.26 18.10 8.45
N GLU A 608 25.99 16.88 8.92
CA GLU A 608 25.28 15.86 8.13
C GLU A 608 23.74 15.93 8.28
N PRO A 609 22.94 15.67 7.23
CA PRO A 609 21.48 15.62 7.33
C PRO A 609 21.01 14.60 8.38
N VAL A 610 19.95 14.94 9.12
CA VAL A 610 19.40 14.10 10.21
C VAL A 610 19.12 12.65 9.77
N PRO A 611 18.51 12.38 8.59
CA PRO A 611 18.26 11.01 8.14
C PRO A 611 19.54 10.19 7.94
N ALA A 612 20.63 10.81 7.49
CA ALA A 612 21.92 10.15 7.29
C ALA A 612 22.56 9.75 8.64
N ARG A 613 22.45 10.61 9.65
CA ARG A 613 22.95 10.35 11.00
C ARG A 613 22.17 9.25 11.71
N ILE A 614 20.84 9.19 11.53
CA ILE A 614 19.99 8.09 12.01
C ILE A 614 20.42 6.78 11.37
N LYS A 615 20.58 6.76 10.04
CA LYS A 615 21.05 5.59 9.30
C LYS A 615 22.41 5.13 9.79
N ALA A 616 23.38 6.04 9.96
CA ALA A 616 24.70 5.71 10.50
C ALA A 616 24.63 5.10 11.92
N ALA A 617 23.75 5.64 12.78
CA ALA A 617 23.55 5.14 14.14
C ALA A 617 22.93 3.73 14.15
N GLN A 618 22.00 3.47 13.23
CA GLN A 618 21.38 2.16 13.02
C GLN A 618 22.38 1.14 12.48
N TYR A 619 23.15 1.48 11.43
CA TYR A 619 24.17 0.59 10.87
C TYR A 619 25.23 0.22 11.90
N ALA A 620 25.67 1.17 12.72
CA ALA A 620 26.60 0.89 13.82
C ALA A 620 26.01 -0.08 14.85
N ALA A 621 24.70 0.01 15.14
CA ALA A 621 24.02 -0.94 16.03
C ALA A 621 23.94 -2.34 15.38
N ASP A 622 23.56 -2.43 14.11
CA ASP A 622 23.40 -3.71 13.41
C ASP A 622 24.74 -4.44 13.21
N ALA A 623 25.82 -3.68 12.99
CA ALA A 623 27.19 -4.19 12.92
C ALA A 623 27.80 -4.53 14.30
N ARG A 624 27.04 -4.33 15.39
CA ARG A 624 27.49 -4.47 16.79
C ARG A 624 28.66 -3.57 17.16
N GLU A 625 28.83 -2.46 16.45
CA GLU A 625 29.79 -1.40 16.78
C GLU A 625 29.22 -0.50 17.89
N TRP A 626 28.92 -1.09 19.05
CA TRP A 626 28.08 -0.47 20.07
C TRP A 626 28.61 0.87 20.59
N ARG A 627 29.94 1.02 20.72
CA ARG A 627 30.55 2.31 21.12
C ARG A 627 30.32 3.43 20.10
N ARG A 628 30.29 3.10 18.80
CA ARG A 628 29.99 4.04 17.72
C ARG A 628 28.50 4.36 17.69
N ALA A 629 27.65 3.34 17.82
CA ALA A 629 26.20 3.49 17.92
C ALA A 629 25.81 4.42 19.08
N VAL A 630 26.40 4.22 20.26
CA VAL A 630 26.21 5.10 21.44
C VAL A 630 26.51 6.55 21.08
N LYS A 631 27.66 6.84 20.44
CA LYS A 631 28.04 8.21 20.10
C LYS A 631 27.06 8.87 19.13
N LEU A 632 26.59 8.13 18.12
CA LEU A 632 25.69 8.63 17.09
C LEU A 632 24.28 8.86 17.64
N TRP A 633 23.71 7.90 18.37
CA TRP A 633 22.40 8.03 19.01
C TRP A 633 22.39 9.10 20.10
N ASP A 634 23.47 9.24 20.87
CA ASP A 634 23.60 10.27 21.89
C ASP A 634 23.74 11.68 21.28
N GLY A 635 24.35 11.81 20.09
CA GLY A 635 24.35 13.05 19.32
C GLY A 635 22.95 13.45 18.85
N LEU A 636 22.22 12.52 18.23
CA LEU A 636 20.85 12.72 17.77
C LEU A 636 19.90 13.07 18.92
N ARG A 637 20.02 12.37 20.05
CA ARG A 637 19.23 12.63 21.26
C ARG A 637 19.47 14.03 21.83
N ARG A 638 20.72 14.52 21.84
CA ARG A 638 21.03 15.87 22.34
C ARG A 638 20.48 16.95 21.42
N GLU A 639 20.53 16.74 20.12
CA GLU A 639 20.04 17.70 19.12
C GLU A 639 18.52 17.72 19.01
N PHE A 640 17.88 16.54 19.11
CA PHE A 640 16.43 16.36 19.06
C PHE A 640 15.92 15.80 20.38
N PRO A 641 15.95 16.60 21.47
CA PRO A 641 15.71 16.08 22.80
C PRO A 641 14.24 15.74 23.06
N GLN A 642 13.30 16.11 22.16
CA GLN A 642 11.89 15.70 22.24
C GLN A 642 11.57 14.41 21.48
N GLU A 643 12.53 13.87 20.71
CA GLU A 643 12.32 12.67 19.90
C GLU A 643 12.55 11.41 20.74
N ARG A 644 11.46 10.87 21.28
CA ARG A 644 11.43 9.70 22.18
C ARG A 644 12.18 8.47 21.64
N PHE A 645 12.19 8.27 20.33
CA PHE A 645 12.91 7.18 19.67
C PHE A 645 14.43 7.24 19.91
N TYR A 646 15.05 8.42 19.81
CA TYR A 646 16.51 8.55 19.98
C TYR A 646 16.95 8.32 21.42
N TRP A 647 16.08 8.64 22.39
CA TRP A 647 16.32 8.35 23.80
C TRP A 647 16.38 6.86 24.06
N TYR A 648 15.37 6.12 23.56
CA TYR A 648 15.33 4.67 23.68
C TYR A 648 16.56 4.02 23.01
N ARG A 649 16.89 4.41 21.77
CA ARG A 649 18.02 3.84 21.02
C ARG A 649 19.38 4.19 21.60
N ALA A 650 19.56 5.39 22.17
CA ALA A 650 20.80 5.75 22.86
C ALA A 650 21.02 4.93 24.13
N ALA A 651 19.95 4.71 24.91
CA ALA A 651 19.99 3.91 26.13
C ALA A 651 20.22 2.43 25.83
N ASP A 652 19.54 1.90 24.82
CA ASP A 652 19.72 0.53 24.32
C ASP A 652 21.14 0.28 23.79
N ALA A 653 21.67 1.18 22.97
CA ALA A 653 23.05 1.09 22.51
C ALA A 653 24.07 1.13 23.67
N CYS A 654 23.79 1.89 24.74
CA CYS A 654 24.63 1.90 25.94
C CYS A 654 24.59 0.54 26.65
N ARG A 655 23.40 -0.08 26.75
CA ARG A 655 23.21 -1.41 27.34
C ARG A 655 24.02 -2.46 26.58
N GLU A 656 23.89 -2.50 25.26
CA GLU A 656 24.62 -3.44 24.40
C GLU A 656 26.15 -3.19 24.37
N ALA A 657 26.57 -1.94 24.59
CA ALA A 657 27.98 -1.59 24.78
C ALA A 657 28.56 -2.00 26.15
N GLY A 658 27.75 -2.57 27.06
CA GLY A 658 28.13 -2.89 28.43
C GLY A 658 28.21 -1.67 29.36
N LEU A 659 27.65 -0.52 28.96
CA LEU A 659 27.64 0.73 29.73
C LEU A 659 26.34 0.83 30.57
N SER A 660 26.15 -0.14 31.46
CA SER A 660 24.90 -0.34 32.21
C SER A 660 24.46 0.87 33.05
N GLU A 661 25.39 1.56 33.72
CA GLU A 661 25.07 2.75 34.52
C GLU A 661 24.57 3.91 33.64
N ARG A 662 25.19 4.08 32.47
CA ARG A 662 24.80 5.12 31.51
C ARG A 662 23.45 4.81 30.85
N ALA A 663 23.20 3.54 30.52
CA ALA A 663 21.92 3.10 30.01
C ALA A 663 20.80 3.36 31.02
N ALA A 664 21.01 3.01 32.29
CA ALA A 664 20.05 3.26 33.37
C ALA A 664 19.79 4.76 33.55
N ALA A 665 20.82 5.60 33.54
CA ALA A 665 20.65 7.06 33.62
C ALA A 665 19.83 7.63 32.45
N LEU A 666 20.06 7.14 31.22
CA LEU A 666 19.30 7.57 30.05
C LEU A 666 17.84 7.11 30.08
N PHE A 667 17.56 5.89 30.56
CA PHE A 667 16.18 5.44 30.76
C PHE A 667 15.47 6.20 31.88
N ALA A 668 16.16 6.53 32.98
CA ALA A 668 15.60 7.34 34.06
C ALA A 668 15.26 8.77 33.59
N GLU A 669 16.19 9.43 32.90
CA GLU A 669 15.97 10.77 32.33
C GLU A 669 14.88 10.75 31.24
N GLY A 670 14.92 9.74 30.37
CA GLY A 670 13.90 9.52 29.35
C GLY A 670 12.52 9.25 29.94
N PHE A 671 12.44 8.52 31.07
CA PHE A 671 11.18 8.25 31.74
C PHE A 671 10.56 9.53 32.28
N GLU A 672 11.33 10.38 32.98
CA GLU A 672 10.86 11.69 33.47
C GLU A 672 10.42 12.62 32.33
N ARG A 673 11.02 12.48 31.14
CA ARG A 673 10.70 13.30 29.97
C ARG A 673 9.52 12.79 29.14
N PHE A 674 9.37 11.48 28.99
CA PHE A 674 8.35 10.81 28.17
C PHE A 674 7.55 9.82 29.02
N PRO A 675 6.70 10.33 29.94
CA PRO A 675 6.02 9.49 30.93
C PRO A 675 4.95 8.57 30.32
N ASP A 676 4.55 8.78 29.07
CA ASP A 676 3.61 7.97 28.28
C ASP A 676 4.33 6.91 27.41
N HIS A 677 5.65 6.99 27.24
CA HIS A 677 6.39 6.05 26.41
C HIS A 677 6.63 4.73 27.14
N VAL A 678 5.84 3.71 26.81
CA VAL A 678 5.85 2.42 27.50
C VAL A 678 7.21 1.72 27.48
N GLY A 679 7.93 1.71 26.34
CA GLY A 679 9.24 1.06 26.23
C GLY A 679 10.31 1.62 27.18
N ILE A 680 10.49 2.94 27.21
CA ILE A 680 11.41 3.64 28.12
C ILE A 680 11.01 3.40 29.58
N ALA A 681 9.72 3.55 29.90
CA ALA A 681 9.20 3.33 31.25
C ALA A 681 9.44 1.90 31.73
N TYR A 682 9.19 0.90 30.89
CA TYR A 682 9.38 -0.50 31.22
C TYR A 682 10.85 -0.84 31.45
N GLU A 683 11.76 -0.31 30.63
CA GLU A 683 13.20 -0.53 30.82
C GLU A 683 13.74 0.10 32.11
N HIS A 684 13.24 1.30 32.47
CA HIS A 684 13.56 1.93 33.76
C HIS A 684 13.05 1.07 34.94
N ILE A 685 11.81 0.59 34.87
CA ILE A 685 11.23 -0.35 35.85
C ILE A 685 12.11 -1.61 36.00
N GLN A 686 12.55 -2.19 34.89
CA GLN A 686 13.40 -3.39 34.92
C GLN A 686 14.80 -3.11 35.48
N ALA A 687 15.33 -1.90 35.27
CA ALA A 687 16.58 -1.46 35.88
C ALA A 687 16.47 -1.34 37.41
N ALA A 688 15.43 -0.68 37.91
CA ALA A 688 15.14 -0.60 39.35
C ALA A 688 14.91 -2.00 39.96
N ARG A 689 14.18 -2.87 39.25
CA ARG A 689 13.97 -4.27 39.65
C ARG A 689 15.26 -5.05 39.83
N ARG A 690 16.22 -4.90 38.90
CA ARG A 690 17.54 -5.55 39.00
C ARG A 690 18.35 -5.05 40.20
N GLN A 691 18.13 -3.81 40.62
CA GLN A 691 18.76 -3.22 41.81
C GLN A 691 18.03 -3.59 43.12
N GLY A 692 16.84 -4.20 43.03
CA GLY A 692 15.99 -4.52 44.17
C GLY A 692 15.30 -3.31 44.80
N ASP A 693 15.26 -2.17 44.10
CA ASP A 693 14.58 -0.95 44.56
C ASP A 693 13.09 -1.04 44.24
N TRP A 694 12.36 -1.79 45.07
CA TRP A 694 10.94 -2.07 44.85
C TRP A 694 10.03 -0.86 45.05
N ASP A 695 10.46 0.13 45.84
CA ASP A 695 9.76 1.41 46.00
C ASP A 695 9.78 2.21 44.68
N GLU A 696 10.93 2.24 43.99
CA GLU A 696 11.05 2.87 42.68
C GLU A 696 10.29 2.09 41.59
N VAL A 697 10.34 0.75 41.61
CA VAL A 697 9.52 -0.10 40.71
C VAL A 697 8.04 0.23 40.89
N LEU A 698 7.55 0.35 42.13
CA LEU A 698 6.16 0.69 42.43
C LEU A 698 5.82 2.10 41.92
N ARG A 699 6.63 3.10 42.24
CA ARG A 699 6.41 4.49 41.77
C ARG A 699 6.31 4.56 40.25
N CYS A 700 7.24 3.92 39.54
CA CYS A 700 7.31 3.98 38.08
C CYS A 700 6.17 3.21 37.41
N SER A 701 5.87 2.02 37.90
CA SER A 701 4.78 1.18 37.38
C SER A 701 3.41 1.80 37.63
N GLU A 702 3.18 2.46 38.77
CA GLU A 702 1.96 3.24 39.03
C GLU A 702 1.79 4.40 38.06
N ARG A 703 2.88 5.09 37.74
CA ARG A 703 2.85 6.17 36.75
C ARG A 703 2.54 5.62 35.36
N LEU A 704 3.22 4.56 34.94
CA LEU A 704 2.99 3.90 33.65
C LEU A 704 1.54 3.40 33.52
N ARG A 705 0.99 2.83 34.58
CA ARG A 705 -0.42 2.39 34.62
C ARG A 705 -1.42 3.53 34.45
N ARG A 706 -1.09 4.73 34.93
CA ARG A 706 -1.94 5.93 34.78
C ARG A 706 -1.80 6.56 33.40
N THR A 707 -0.59 6.57 32.83
CA THR A 707 -0.30 7.21 31.54
C THR A 707 -0.57 6.32 30.34
N ALA A 708 -0.43 5.00 30.50
CA ALA A 708 -0.73 3.98 29.50
C ALA A 708 -1.63 2.88 30.10
N PRO A 709 -2.90 3.19 30.41
CA PRO A 709 -3.81 2.26 31.08
C PRO A 709 -4.17 1.02 30.25
N ASP A 710 -3.97 1.06 28.94
CA ASP A 710 -4.24 -0.01 27.98
C ASP A 710 -3.02 -0.91 27.73
N ASP A 711 -1.92 -0.72 28.47
CA ASP A 711 -0.75 -1.60 28.41
C ASP A 711 -0.60 -2.40 29.71
N TRP A 712 -0.48 -3.72 29.59
CA TRP A 712 -0.46 -4.62 30.75
C TRP A 712 0.80 -4.50 31.62
N ARG A 713 1.92 -3.98 31.09
CA ARG A 713 3.24 -4.00 31.77
C ARG A 713 3.25 -3.18 33.05
N GLY A 714 2.61 -2.01 33.04
CA GLY A 714 2.47 -1.16 34.23
C GLY A 714 1.64 -1.83 35.33
N TRP A 715 0.54 -2.48 34.96
CA TRP A 715 -0.31 -3.22 35.89
C TRP A 715 0.44 -4.39 36.53
N PHE A 716 1.09 -5.22 35.71
CA PHE A 716 1.86 -6.38 36.16
C PHE A 716 3.02 -5.97 37.07
N ALA A 717 3.85 -5.02 36.65
CA ALA A 717 4.99 -4.55 37.44
C ALA A 717 4.58 -3.91 38.77
N SER A 718 3.44 -3.20 38.81
CA SER A 718 2.93 -2.61 40.06
C SER A 718 2.48 -3.67 41.05
N ALA A 719 1.88 -4.76 40.56
CA ALA A 719 1.45 -5.88 41.40
C ALA A 719 2.66 -6.67 41.94
N GLU A 720 3.69 -6.90 41.11
CA GLU A 720 4.94 -7.52 41.56
C GLU A 720 5.65 -6.67 42.63
N ALA A 721 5.72 -5.36 42.44
CA ALA A 721 6.35 -4.45 43.40
C ALA A 721 5.61 -4.42 44.74
N LEU A 722 4.27 -4.37 44.72
CA LEU A 722 3.45 -4.45 45.93
C LEU A 722 3.67 -5.77 46.68
N SER A 723 3.80 -6.89 45.96
CA SER A 723 4.10 -8.18 46.59
C SER A 723 5.50 -8.20 47.21
N ALA A 724 6.50 -7.66 46.52
CA ALA A 724 7.88 -7.57 47.03
C ALA A 724 7.99 -6.66 48.28
N LEU A 725 7.16 -5.61 48.37
CA LEU A 725 7.07 -4.71 49.52
C LEU A 725 6.19 -5.27 50.67
N GLY A 726 5.61 -6.46 50.51
CA GLY A 726 4.78 -7.11 51.53
C GLY A 726 3.30 -6.70 51.54
N ASN A 727 2.87 -5.85 50.61
CA ASN A 727 1.47 -5.40 50.45
C ASN A 727 0.64 -6.42 49.65
N ASN A 728 0.58 -7.66 50.14
CA ASN A 728 0.03 -8.80 49.39
C ASN A 728 -1.47 -8.66 49.06
N ALA A 729 -2.27 -8.01 49.91
CA ALA A 729 -3.70 -7.79 49.65
C ALA A 729 -3.91 -6.83 48.46
N GLU A 730 -3.12 -5.77 48.38
CA GLU A 730 -3.20 -4.81 47.28
C GLU A 730 -2.59 -5.39 46.00
N ALA A 731 -1.51 -6.17 46.12
CA ALA A 731 -0.91 -6.91 45.00
C ALA A 731 -1.93 -7.87 44.35
N LEU A 732 -2.70 -8.62 45.16
CA LEU A 732 -3.74 -9.52 44.66
C LEU A 732 -4.84 -8.75 43.92
N SER A 733 -5.40 -7.71 44.53
CA SER A 733 -6.39 -6.84 43.89
C SER A 733 -5.87 -6.26 42.57
N ARG A 734 -4.56 -5.95 42.52
CA ARG A 734 -3.95 -5.42 41.31
C ARG A 734 -3.78 -6.47 40.21
N HIS A 735 -3.43 -7.70 40.56
CA HIS A 735 -3.40 -8.81 39.61
C HIS A 735 -4.79 -9.14 39.07
N GLU A 736 -5.83 -9.13 39.91
CA GLU A 736 -7.22 -9.35 39.49
C GLU A 736 -7.68 -8.26 38.50
N ALA A 737 -7.45 -7.00 38.82
CA ALA A 737 -7.77 -5.88 37.92
C ALA A 737 -7.00 -5.97 36.59
N ALA A 738 -5.74 -6.40 36.63
CA ALA A 738 -4.94 -6.60 35.42
C ALA A 738 -5.52 -7.71 34.52
N VAL A 739 -5.99 -8.81 35.10
CA VAL A 739 -6.60 -9.92 34.35
C VAL A 739 -7.98 -9.55 33.81
N GLU A 740 -8.78 -8.81 34.56
CA GLU A 740 -10.07 -8.30 34.08
C GLU A 740 -9.89 -7.37 32.87
N ARG A 741 -8.86 -6.51 32.92
CA ARG A 741 -8.54 -5.57 31.84
C ARG A 741 -7.90 -6.27 30.64
N PHE A 742 -7.04 -7.27 30.87
CA PHE A 742 -6.25 -7.96 29.86
C PHE A 742 -6.46 -9.47 29.92
N PRO A 743 -7.68 -9.97 29.61
CA PRO A 743 -8.02 -11.38 29.77
C PRO A 743 -7.18 -12.28 28.86
N ASP A 744 -6.77 -11.79 27.69
CA ASP A 744 -6.04 -12.56 26.69
C ASP A 744 -4.51 -12.42 26.79
N GLU A 745 -4.01 -11.64 27.76
CA GLU A 745 -2.57 -11.45 27.96
C GLU A 745 -2.00 -12.46 28.97
N PHE A 746 -0.88 -13.07 28.60
CA PHE A 746 -0.29 -14.14 29.41
C PHE A 746 0.22 -13.66 30.77
N TRP A 747 0.98 -12.56 30.82
CA TRP A 747 1.70 -12.14 32.03
C TRP A 747 0.80 -11.69 33.18
N PRO A 748 -0.29 -10.92 32.96
CA PRO A 748 -1.28 -10.65 34.00
C PRO A 748 -1.89 -11.93 34.59
N ASN A 749 -2.29 -12.86 33.73
CA ASN A 749 -2.88 -14.15 34.14
C ASN A 749 -1.85 -15.02 34.88
N PHE A 750 -0.59 -15.02 34.45
CA PHE A 750 0.50 -15.70 35.14
C PHE A 750 0.77 -15.11 36.53
N GLY A 751 0.79 -13.78 36.65
CA GLY A 751 0.98 -13.10 37.93
C GLY A 751 -0.12 -13.43 38.94
N LEU A 752 -1.38 -13.41 38.50
CA LEU A 752 -2.51 -13.82 39.34
C LEU A 752 -2.39 -15.29 39.76
N ALA A 753 -2.15 -16.19 38.81
CA ALA A 753 -1.94 -17.60 39.09
C ALA A 753 -0.80 -17.83 40.09
N TRP A 754 0.30 -17.07 39.99
CA TRP A 754 1.44 -17.17 40.89
C TRP A 754 1.08 -16.78 42.33
N VAL A 755 0.37 -15.67 42.52
CA VAL A 755 -0.06 -15.22 43.84
C VAL A 755 -1.13 -16.16 44.43
N THR A 756 -2.11 -16.59 43.64
CA THR A 756 -3.17 -17.51 44.09
C THR A 756 -2.59 -18.88 44.46
N ALA A 757 -1.69 -19.43 43.63
CA ALA A 757 -1.08 -20.74 43.87
C ALA A 757 -0.20 -20.76 45.13
N ARG A 758 0.51 -19.66 45.45
CA ARG A 758 1.30 -19.53 46.68
C ARG A 758 0.49 -19.67 47.97
N HIS A 759 -0.81 -19.38 47.92
CA HIS A 759 -1.71 -19.44 49.07
C HIS A 759 -2.70 -20.62 49.00
N SER A 760 -2.52 -21.51 48.03
CA SER A 760 -3.43 -22.64 47.78
C SER A 760 -2.87 -23.96 48.32
N CYS A 761 -3.73 -24.96 48.50
CA CYS A 761 -3.27 -26.32 48.79
C CYS A 761 -2.58 -26.92 47.55
N ALA A 762 -1.85 -28.04 47.71
CA ALA A 762 -1.08 -28.63 46.61
C ALA A 762 -1.96 -29.03 45.41
N GLU A 763 -3.16 -29.56 45.67
CA GLU A 763 -4.13 -29.95 44.65
C GLU A 763 -4.66 -28.73 43.88
N ASP A 764 -5.01 -27.66 44.60
CA ASP A 764 -5.46 -26.40 44.01
C ASP A 764 -4.35 -25.70 43.23
N THR A 765 -3.10 -25.76 43.70
CA THR A 765 -1.91 -25.24 43.01
C THR A 765 -1.75 -25.92 41.65
N VAL A 766 -1.83 -27.25 41.59
CA VAL A 766 -1.77 -28.01 40.32
C VAL A 766 -2.92 -27.62 39.39
N ARG A 767 -4.13 -27.46 39.92
CA ARG A 767 -5.30 -27.02 39.14
C ARG A 767 -5.10 -25.62 38.56
N ILE A 768 -4.67 -24.64 39.36
CA ILE A 768 -4.41 -23.26 38.92
C ILE A 768 -3.41 -23.22 37.76
N TRP A 769 -2.29 -23.95 37.88
CA TRP A 769 -1.30 -24.02 36.80
C TRP A 769 -1.81 -24.79 35.59
N SER A 770 -2.58 -25.85 35.79
CA SER A 770 -3.18 -26.64 34.70
C SER A 770 -4.19 -25.81 33.90
N ASP A 771 -5.01 -25.01 34.57
CA ASP A 771 -5.98 -24.10 33.93
C ASP A 771 -5.25 -23.00 33.16
N LEU A 772 -4.18 -22.43 33.72
CA LEU A 772 -3.36 -21.43 33.04
C LEU A 772 -2.66 -22.02 31.80
N VAL A 773 -2.09 -23.23 31.90
CA VAL A 773 -1.47 -23.94 30.76
C VAL A 773 -2.49 -24.28 29.69
N SER A 774 -3.71 -24.68 30.07
CA SER A 774 -4.79 -24.96 29.14
C SER A 774 -5.25 -23.70 28.40
N ARG A 775 -5.34 -22.57 29.11
CA ARG A 775 -5.70 -21.28 28.52
C ARG A 775 -4.57 -20.67 27.66
N PHE A 776 -3.31 -20.86 28.04
CA PHE A 776 -2.12 -20.31 27.36
C PHE A 776 -1.12 -21.41 26.97
N PRO A 777 -1.44 -22.24 25.96
CA PRO A 777 -0.65 -23.43 25.63
C PRO A 777 0.73 -23.10 25.05
N GLY A 778 1.77 -23.67 25.67
CA GLY A 778 3.17 -23.56 25.22
C GLY A 778 3.98 -22.43 25.87
N LYS A 779 3.45 -21.78 26.92
CA LYS A 779 4.20 -20.79 27.70
C LYS A 779 5.06 -21.48 28.76
N LEU A 780 6.38 -21.48 28.55
CA LEU A 780 7.34 -22.21 29.38
C LEU A 780 7.24 -21.91 30.89
N PRO A 781 7.10 -20.65 31.35
CA PRO A 781 7.01 -20.36 32.79
C PRO A 781 5.81 -21.04 33.48
N ALA A 782 4.68 -21.18 32.77
CA ALA A 782 3.49 -21.85 33.32
C ALA A 782 3.64 -23.37 33.33
N LEU A 783 4.33 -23.94 32.33
CA LEU A 783 4.66 -25.36 32.27
C LEU A 783 5.63 -25.75 33.40
N GLU A 784 6.69 -24.96 33.59
CA GLU A 784 7.66 -25.17 34.68
C GLU A 784 7.00 -25.05 36.05
N ALA A 785 6.09 -24.10 36.24
CA ALA A 785 5.32 -23.96 37.47
C ALA A 785 4.35 -25.13 37.70
N LEU A 786 3.70 -25.64 36.65
CA LEU A 786 2.85 -26.83 36.72
C LEU A 786 3.64 -28.08 37.09
N ASP A 787 4.79 -28.31 36.45
CA ASP A 787 5.65 -29.45 36.72
C ASP A 787 6.20 -29.41 38.15
N SER A 788 6.62 -28.22 38.60
CA SER A 788 7.05 -28.00 39.99
C SER A 788 5.92 -28.27 40.98
N ALA A 789 4.69 -27.83 40.67
CA ALA A 789 3.52 -28.07 41.52
C ALA A 789 3.15 -29.55 41.59
N ARG A 790 3.24 -30.29 40.49
CA ARG A 790 3.00 -31.75 40.44
C ARG A 790 4.03 -32.50 41.27
N LEU A 791 5.31 -32.18 41.11
CA LEU A 791 6.39 -32.79 41.89
C LEU A 791 6.23 -32.53 43.40
N ALA A 792 5.85 -31.31 43.78
CA ALA A 792 5.58 -30.96 45.17
C ALA A 792 4.37 -31.71 45.75
N ALA A 793 3.30 -31.90 44.96
CA ALA A 793 2.14 -32.68 45.36
C ALA A 793 2.47 -34.17 45.54
N GLU A 794 3.24 -34.77 44.63
CA GLU A 794 3.71 -36.16 44.71
C GLU A 794 4.60 -36.39 45.93
N THR A 795 5.54 -35.47 46.19
CA THR A 795 6.44 -35.56 47.35
C THR A 795 5.66 -35.50 48.67
N ARG A 796 4.70 -34.59 48.77
CA ARG A 796 3.85 -34.45 49.97
C ARG A 796 2.95 -35.67 50.17
N ALA A 797 2.42 -36.25 49.09
CA ALA A 797 1.65 -37.50 49.15
C ALA A 797 2.52 -38.68 49.65
N ALA A 798 3.78 -38.76 49.21
CA ALA A 798 4.73 -39.76 49.68
C ALA A 798 5.12 -39.60 51.16
N GLU A 799 5.30 -38.36 51.65
CA GLU A 799 5.57 -38.06 53.07
C GLU A 799 4.37 -38.39 53.98
N ILE A 800 3.15 -38.10 53.53
CA ILE A 800 1.91 -38.47 54.24
C ILE A 800 1.76 -40.00 54.29
N ALA A 801 2.06 -40.71 53.19
CA ALA A 801 2.04 -42.17 53.15
C ALA A 801 3.13 -42.81 54.05
N SER A 802 4.32 -42.21 54.11
CA SER A 802 5.43 -42.66 54.98
C SER A 802 5.12 -42.46 56.47
N SER A 803 4.52 -41.32 56.84
CA SER A 803 4.13 -41.01 58.22
C SER A 803 2.90 -41.78 58.71
N ALA A 804 2.03 -42.23 57.79
CA ALA A 804 0.94 -43.15 58.08
C ALA A 804 1.41 -44.59 58.31
N ASN A 805 2.57 -44.98 57.76
CA ASN A 805 3.19 -46.31 57.95
C ASN A 805 4.10 -46.41 59.19
N THR A 806 4.32 -45.30 59.91
CA THR A 806 5.14 -45.22 61.15
C THR A 806 4.32 -44.95 62.42
N ARG A 807 2.99 -44.96 62.33
CA ARG A 807 2.04 -45.06 63.46
C ARG A 807 1.38 -46.42 63.43
#